data_AF-A0A6N8WWW8-F1
#
_entry.id   AF-A0A6N8WWW8-F1
#
_cell.length_a   1.000
_cell.length_b   1.000
_cell.length_c   1.000
_cell.angle_alpha   90.00
_cell.angle_beta   90.00
_cell.angle_gamma   90.00
#
_symmetry.space_group_name_H-M   'P 1'
#
loop_
_entity.id
_entity.type
_entity.pdbx_description
1 polymer ?
#
loop_
_entity_poly.entity_id
_entity_poly.type
_entity_poly.pdbx_seq_one_letter_code
_entity_poly.pdbx_strand_id
1 'polypeptide(L)'
;MLSSPSLMPKRSRSKRRPTGSSGGAKTACYHAPAMSRDRRASLLLRASLILRAKLFPPILIALGTASCATRDAPVIVAPPSVSDQVAWILRLEDERRLEDPPPPEPPADPGPQGEGNGDSGAAQVPAVPPAPPPLRPSLFALLEAPEPYVRRRAALAVGRVGQAEGVEPLIARLADREPEVRQMAAFALGLIGDPTATDALVESLRDVSAKVQGRAARALARIGAAATAPAVGAMVGRYVTGAFGMDPEDLAYPHSDEVEAFRSGLYALGELGAYEPLADAVIGDAEQPVLWWWPVSYALGRTGDNRALSPLATLSGVVGSHGVALAADGLGALGDPEAIEPLVELLDLDRRDHRVVTAAVRALGAIDHPDAIEALDRFVRIRRLDEPLRRAAIDALARHGATASIEVFIELLGHPSPYLRAASVRALAAADPQSFVFVLSGLGTDSDWRVRQALADALRHVDPAGAIPRLWSMLEDDDARVVRSVLEALAAIDPPDLPGLLIDRLQAEDVTVRAAAARLLGARCPAGSAGALAEAYAAAESNPSYVARAAIARAIGLCGGEGAVATLRKALADRDWAVRVAAAAGLEGLDPTGDHQSAIRPAPGLRRVDYSAPHLVSPEVSPHVYVETRHGTIEIELAVLDAPLAAESFMTLARDGYYDGLTFHRVERHQVAYAGDPRGDGSGGPGYTLRDELNQRPFLRGTVGIAREAVDTGGSRFFITLSPQPQFDGRYTVLGTVVAGMEAADAIEEGDRMDRVLVWDGVQPFRGAEDDSADPADGFD
;
A
#
# COMPACT_ATOMS: atom_id res chain seq x y z
N MET A 1 -40.17 -41.14 37.56
CA MET A 1 -40.63 -40.59 38.86
C MET A 1 -40.61 -39.07 38.67
N LEU A 2 -41.76 -38.39 38.61
CA LEU A 2 -42.50 -37.85 39.77
C LEU A 2 -41.64 -36.84 40.57
N SER A 3 -41.94 -35.53 40.63
CA SER A 3 -43.12 -34.78 40.14
C SER A 3 -42.86 -33.29 39.87
N SER A 4 -43.72 -32.67 39.04
CA SER A 4 -43.96 -31.21 38.92
C SER A 4 -44.92 -30.73 40.06
N PRO A 5 -45.42 -29.46 40.16
CA PRO A 5 -45.39 -28.34 39.20
C PRO A 5 -45.18 -26.91 39.77
N SER A 6 -45.33 -25.92 38.87
CA SER A 6 -45.34 -24.45 39.04
C SER A 6 -46.34 -23.88 40.06
N LEU A 7 -46.15 -22.61 40.46
CA LEU A 7 -47.22 -21.56 40.51
C LEU A 7 -46.69 -20.15 40.90
N MET A 8 -46.95 -19.14 40.04
CA MET A 8 -47.25 -17.75 40.44
C MET A 8 -48.76 -17.65 40.81
N PRO A 9 -49.36 -16.57 41.41
CA PRO A 9 -49.00 -15.14 41.31
C PRO A 9 -49.30 -14.24 42.56
N LYS A 10 -49.06 -12.91 42.47
CA LYS A 10 -50.07 -11.80 42.61
C LYS A 10 -49.46 -10.42 42.94
N ARG A 11 -50.13 -9.35 42.49
CA ARG A 11 -49.92 -7.94 42.87
C ARG A 11 -50.82 -7.54 44.05
N SER A 12 -50.45 -6.51 44.83
CA SER A 12 -51.43 -5.60 45.46
C SER A 12 -50.88 -4.17 45.65
N ARG A 13 -51.77 -3.18 45.86
CA ARG A 13 -51.49 -1.74 46.08
C ARG A 13 -52.45 -1.19 47.15
N SER A 14 -51.96 -0.52 48.21
CA SER A 14 -52.70 0.49 49.00
C SER A 14 -51.74 1.21 49.97
N LYS A 15 -51.37 2.48 49.78
CA LYS A 15 -52.07 3.71 50.26
C LYS A 15 -52.38 3.75 51.77
N ARG A 16 -51.71 4.63 52.53
CA ARG A 16 -52.25 5.91 53.06
C ARG A 16 -51.22 6.75 53.86
N ARG A 17 -51.31 8.09 53.72
CA ARG A 17 -50.84 9.15 54.67
C ARG A 17 -52.09 9.59 55.52
N PRO A 18 -52.20 10.76 56.22
CA PRO A 18 -51.24 11.83 56.60
C PRO A 18 -51.38 12.48 58.01
N THR A 19 -50.40 13.31 58.38
CA THR A 19 -50.49 14.65 59.05
C THR A 19 -49.12 15.34 58.86
N GLY A 20 -48.90 16.66 58.68
CA GLY A 20 -49.75 17.86 58.70
C GLY A 20 -49.44 18.73 59.94
N SER A 21 -49.12 20.04 59.92
CA SER A 21 -48.89 21.06 58.86
C SER A 21 -48.01 22.20 59.46
N SER A 22 -47.54 23.28 58.81
CA SER A 22 -47.74 23.89 57.47
C SER A 22 -46.35 24.35 56.90
N GLY A 23 -46.02 25.49 56.25
CA GLY A 23 -46.68 26.73 55.77
C GLY A 23 -45.70 27.94 55.83
N GLY A 24 -45.66 28.93 54.90
CA GLY A 24 -46.33 29.04 53.60
C GLY A 24 -45.90 30.27 52.74
N ALA A 25 -45.70 30.03 51.44
CA ALA A 25 -45.86 30.88 50.24
C ALA A 25 -45.41 32.38 50.16
N LYS A 26 -44.61 32.69 49.12
CA LYS A 26 -44.79 33.85 48.20
C LYS A 26 -44.09 33.60 46.85
N THR A 27 -44.33 34.46 45.84
CA THR A 27 -44.20 34.13 44.40
C THR A 27 -43.72 35.33 43.56
N ALA A 28 -43.49 35.10 42.25
CA ALA A 28 -43.17 36.06 41.16
C ALA A 28 -41.70 36.51 41.05
N CYS A 29 -41.17 37.01 39.92
CA CYS A 29 -41.26 36.71 38.46
C CYS A 29 -40.36 37.76 37.71
N TYR A 30 -40.36 37.79 36.36
CA TYR A 30 -39.71 38.76 35.45
C TYR A 30 -38.17 38.67 35.32
N HIS A 31 -37.54 38.89 34.14
CA HIS A 31 -37.99 38.72 32.75
C HIS A 31 -36.76 38.75 31.79
N ALA A 32 -36.93 38.30 30.53
CA ALA A 32 -36.06 38.66 29.41
C ALA A 32 -36.65 39.89 28.66
N PRO A 33 -35.96 40.54 27.71
CA PRO A 33 -35.95 40.05 26.32
C PRO A 33 -34.65 40.37 25.52
N ALA A 34 -34.71 40.27 24.18
CA ALA A 34 -33.60 40.51 23.24
C ALA A 34 -34.02 41.46 22.08
N MET A 35 -33.20 41.56 21.02
CA MET A 35 -33.39 42.27 19.73
C MET A 35 -33.17 43.81 19.77
N SER A 36 -32.43 44.41 18.82
CA SER A 36 -32.91 44.62 17.44
C SER A 36 -31.79 44.87 16.39
N ARG A 37 -32.16 44.81 15.10
CA ARG A 37 -31.44 45.41 13.94
C ARG A 37 -32.04 46.80 13.67
N ASP A 38 -31.28 47.79 13.17
CA ASP A 38 -31.23 48.12 11.73
C ASP A 38 -30.37 49.37 11.34
N ARG A 39 -29.80 49.30 10.12
CA ARG A 39 -29.46 50.31 9.07
C ARG A 39 -29.20 51.83 9.32
N ARG A 40 -28.41 52.38 8.37
CA ARG A 40 -28.14 53.81 7.96
C ARG A 40 -27.06 54.54 8.81
N ALA A 41 -25.96 55.08 8.25
CA ALA A 41 -25.77 56.19 7.27
C ALA A 41 -25.92 57.60 7.92
N SER A 42 -25.17 58.67 7.62
CA SER A 42 -24.04 58.89 6.67
C SER A 42 -23.35 60.26 6.89
N LEU A 43 -22.13 60.44 6.33
CA LEU A 43 -21.46 61.71 5.89
C LEU A 43 -21.14 62.88 6.88
N LEU A 44 -19.83 63.24 6.95
CA LEU A 44 -19.23 64.62 6.96
C LEU A 44 -19.50 65.57 8.19
N LEU A 45 -18.74 66.64 8.53
CA LEU A 45 -17.69 67.45 7.87
C LEU A 45 -16.86 68.31 8.89
N ARG A 46 -15.69 68.87 8.47
CA ARG A 46 -14.86 69.98 9.08
C ARG A 46 -14.00 69.63 10.32
N ALA A 47 -12.66 69.76 10.32
CA ALA A 47 -11.72 70.93 10.23
C ALA A 47 -11.45 71.56 11.63
N SER A 48 -10.27 72.11 12.01
CA SER A 48 -9.07 72.63 11.29
C SER A 48 -7.77 72.41 12.12
N LEU A 49 -6.60 72.03 11.58
CA LEU A 49 -5.60 72.83 10.83
C LEU A 49 -4.86 73.92 11.65
N ILE A 50 -3.61 73.65 12.08
CA ILE A 50 -2.53 74.64 12.35
C ILE A 50 -1.20 74.11 11.78
N LEU A 51 -0.34 75.02 11.30
CA LEU A 51 0.88 74.76 10.53
C LEU A 51 2.14 75.24 11.29
N ARG A 52 3.32 74.62 11.06
CA ARG A 52 4.62 75.33 11.10
C ARG A 52 5.65 74.69 10.17
N ALA A 53 6.38 75.53 9.44
CA ALA A 53 7.34 75.14 8.40
C ALA A 53 8.68 75.87 8.56
N LYS A 54 9.69 75.48 7.78
CA LYS A 54 10.94 76.24 7.55
C LYS A 54 11.28 76.24 6.05
N LEU A 55 11.62 77.41 5.52
CA LEU A 55 12.30 77.61 4.22
C LEU A 55 13.83 77.69 4.47
N PHE A 56 14.78 77.74 3.53
CA PHE A 56 14.92 78.23 2.13
C PHE A 56 16.10 77.45 1.47
N PRO A 57 16.56 77.70 0.21
CA PRO A 57 15.99 78.46 -0.93
C PRO A 57 15.87 77.61 -2.24
N PRO A 58 15.30 78.15 -3.34
CA PRO A 58 15.35 77.52 -4.66
C PRO A 58 16.61 77.90 -5.48
N ILE A 59 17.07 77.00 -6.34
CA ILE A 59 18.03 77.27 -7.42
C ILE A 59 17.37 76.91 -8.75
N LEU A 60 17.41 77.84 -9.72
CA LEU A 60 16.95 77.64 -11.10
C LEU A 60 18.15 77.30 -12.00
N ILE A 61 18.15 76.11 -12.61
CA ILE A 61 19.04 75.74 -13.71
C ILE A 61 18.19 75.12 -14.84
N ALA A 62 18.62 75.35 -16.07
CA ALA A 62 17.83 75.18 -17.30
C ALA A 62 17.32 73.76 -17.59
N LEU A 63 16.24 73.67 -18.39
CA LEU A 63 15.86 72.44 -19.06
C LEU A 63 16.95 72.04 -20.06
N GLY A 64 17.55 70.87 -19.85
CA GLY A 64 18.23 70.11 -20.90
C GLY A 64 17.38 68.89 -21.26
N THR A 65 17.04 68.71 -22.53
CA THR A 65 16.27 67.55 -23.02
C THR A 65 17.17 66.32 -23.12
N ALA A 66 17.50 65.73 -21.96
CA ALA A 66 18.12 64.42 -21.90
C ALA A 66 17.09 63.34 -22.28
N SER A 67 17.40 62.54 -23.30
CA SER A 67 16.53 61.44 -23.72
C SER A 67 16.40 60.43 -22.58
N CYS A 68 15.16 60.10 -22.20
CA CYS A 68 14.90 59.04 -21.22
C CYS A 68 15.18 57.68 -21.86
N ALA A 69 16.43 57.22 -21.75
CA ALA A 69 16.75 55.81 -21.93
C ALA A 69 15.95 55.01 -20.90
N THR A 70 14.89 54.33 -21.36
CA THR A 70 14.13 53.38 -20.55
C THR A 70 15.05 52.21 -20.22
N ARG A 71 15.65 52.25 -19.03
CA ARG A 71 16.04 51.00 -18.37
C ARG A 71 14.74 50.25 -18.11
N ASP A 72 14.58 49.13 -18.78
CA ASP A 72 13.51 48.19 -18.44
C ASP A 72 13.58 47.90 -16.95
N ALA A 73 12.43 47.92 -16.28
CA ALA A 73 12.36 47.54 -14.88
C ALA A 73 12.88 46.09 -14.76
N PRO A 74 13.71 45.77 -13.75
CA PRO A 74 14.17 44.40 -13.57
C PRO A 74 12.96 43.49 -13.48
N VAL A 75 12.94 42.43 -14.30
CA VAL A 75 11.82 41.49 -14.35
C VAL A 75 11.78 40.74 -13.02
N ILE A 76 10.94 41.22 -12.09
CA ILE A 76 10.67 40.55 -10.83
C ILE A 76 9.81 39.33 -11.18
N VAL A 77 10.48 38.20 -11.41
CA VAL A 77 9.83 36.89 -11.41
C VAL A 77 9.19 36.72 -10.03
N ALA A 78 7.87 36.62 -9.99
CA ALA A 78 7.16 36.41 -8.74
C ALA A 78 7.60 35.07 -8.12
N PRO A 79 7.72 34.96 -6.78
CA PRO A 79 7.95 33.68 -6.14
C PRO A 79 6.80 32.72 -6.49
N PRO A 80 7.07 31.41 -6.64
CA PRO A 80 6.07 30.44 -7.05
C PRO A 80 5.03 30.30 -5.93
N SER A 81 3.75 30.18 -6.29
CA SER A 81 2.69 29.95 -5.30
C SER A 81 2.84 28.59 -4.63
N VAL A 82 2.15 28.36 -3.51
CA VAL A 82 2.13 27.05 -2.84
C VAL A 82 1.64 25.96 -3.81
N SER A 83 0.65 26.27 -4.66
CA SER A 83 0.14 25.35 -5.68
C SER A 83 1.19 25.03 -6.76
N ASP A 84 1.96 26.02 -7.22
CA ASP A 84 3.08 25.81 -8.16
C ASP A 84 4.16 24.92 -7.53
N GLN A 85 4.54 25.21 -6.27
CA GLN A 85 5.53 24.45 -5.52
C GLN A 85 5.08 22.99 -5.31
N VAL A 86 3.79 22.76 -5.02
CA VAL A 86 3.23 21.40 -4.91
C VAL A 86 3.22 20.71 -6.27
N ALA A 87 2.79 21.38 -7.35
CA ALA A 87 2.83 20.83 -8.70
C ALA A 87 4.25 20.41 -9.12
N TRP A 88 5.26 21.20 -8.76
CA TRP A 88 6.67 20.86 -8.96
C TRP A 88 7.08 19.62 -8.17
N ILE A 89 6.65 19.49 -6.91
CA ILE A 89 6.91 18.31 -6.08
C ILE A 89 6.26 17.07 -6.70
N LEU A 90 4.98 17.13 -7.11
CA LEU A 90 4.29 16.00 -7.73
C LEU A 90 5.00 15.52 -9.00
N ARG A 91 5.42 16.46 -9.86
CA ARG A 91 6.17 16.12 -11.09
C ARG A 91 7.53 15.50 -10.78
N LEU A 92 8.33 16.09 -9.89
CA LEU A 92 9.66 15.58 -9.55
C LEU A 92 9.58 14.20 -8.87
N GLU A 93 8.55 13.98 -8.04
CA GLU A 93 8.26 12.69 -7.41
C GLU A 93 7.91 11.61 -8.44
N ASP A 94 7.06 11.91 -9.42
CA ASP A 94 6.68 11.01 -10.51
C ASP A 94 7.85 10.75 -11.47
N GLU A 95 8.61 11.78 -11.86
CA GLU A 95 9.85 11.66 -12.66
C GLU A 95 10.99 10.93 -11.91
N ARG A 96 10.83 10.61 -10.61
CA ARG A 96 11.85 10.02 -9.72
C ARG A 96 13.14 10.86 -9.65
N ARG A 97 12.97 12.19 -9.54
CA ARG A 97 14.03 13.21 -9.52
C ARG A 97 14.07 14.01 -8.23
N LEU A 98 15.27 14.45 -7.87
CA LEU A 98 15.48 15.45 -6.82
C LEU A 98 15.38 16.88 -7.37
N GLU A 99 15.81 17.12 -8.61
CA GLU A 99 15.75 18.43 -9.26
C GLU A 99 15.77 18.38 -10.80
N ASP A 100 15.26 19.45 -11.42
CA ASP A 100 15.37 19.72 -12.87
C ASP A 100 16.83 19.93 -13.29
N PRO A 101 17.20 19.74 -14.58
CA PRO A 101 18.58 19.93 -15.00
C PRO A 101 18.95 21.43 -14.96
N PRO A 102 20.24 21.82 -14.95
CA PRO A 102 20.62 23.17 -15.31
C PRO A 102 20.12 23.48 -16.73
N PRO A 103 19.69 24.72 -17.03
CA PRO A 103 19.33 25.10 -18.40
C PRO A 103 20.57 24.92 -19.31
N PRO A 104 20.37 24.50 -20.58
CA PRO A 104 21.49 24.32 -21.50
C PRO A 104 22.23 25.64 -21.70
N GLU A 105 23.57 25.58 -21.71
CA GLU A 105 24.39 26.76 -21.97
C GLU A 105 24.03 27.36 -23.35
N PRO A 106 23.95 28.70 -23.47
CA PRO A 106 23.73 29.33 -24.77
C PRO A 106 24.88 28.94 -25.71
N PRO A 107 24.62 28.67 -27.00
CA PRO A 107 25.65 28.24 -27.93
C PRO A 107 26.77 29.27 -27.99
N ALA A 108 28.02 28.82 -27.85
CA ALA A 108 29.18 29.68 -27.83
C ALA A 108 29.20 30.56 -29.09
N ASP A 109 29.18 31.88 -28.88
CA ASP A 109 29.08 32.89 -29.93
C ASP A 109 30.21 32.67 -30.96
N PRO A 110 29.91 32.46 -32.25
CA PRO A 110 30.92 32.11 -33.24
C PRO A 110 31.92 33.25 -33.43
N GLY A 111 33.08 33.11 -32.76
CA GLY A 111 34.12 34.13 -32.68
C GLY A 111 34.47 34.73 -34.05
N PRO A 112 34.62 36.06 -34.15
CA PRO A 112 34.41 36.81 -35.38
C PRO A 112 35.35 36.37 -36.51
N GLN A 113 34.76 35.71 -37.52
CA GLN A 113 35.42 35.41 -38.79
C GLN A 113 35.25 36.61 -39.73
N GLY A 114 36.34 37.34 -40.01
CA GLY A 114 36.33 38.40 -41.02
C GLY A 114 37.49 39.39 -40.90
N GLU A 115 38.26 39.52 -41.97
CA GLU A 115 39.27 40.58 -42.14
C GLU A 115 38.59 41.92 -42.51
N GLY A 116 39.14 43.06 -42.06
CA GLY A 116 38.69 44.36 -42.57
C GLY A 116 39.09 45.57 -41.72
N ASN A 117 39.80 46.54 -42.31
CA ASN A 117 40.12 47.81 -41.66
C ASN A 117 38.89 48.74 -41.63
N GLY A 118 38.64 49.40 -40.50
CA GLY A 118 37.58 50.41 -40.37
C GLY A 118 37.62 51.16 -39.04
N ASP A 119 38.39 52.24 -38.96
CA ASP A 119 38.50 53.08 -37.76
C ASP A 119 37.22 53.92 -37.55
N SER A 120 36.42 53.58 -36.54
CA SER A 120 35.39 54.45 -35.98
C SER A 120 34.97 53.98 -34.58
N GLY A 121 34.79 54.93 -33.65
CA GLY A 121 34.50 54.63 -32.25
C GLY A 121 33.05 54.17 -32.02
N ALA A 122 32.82 52.87 -32.03
CA ALA A 122 31.57 52.29 -31.52
C ALA A 122 31.53 52.41 -29.98
N ALA A 123 30.45 53.02 -29.45
CA ALA A 123 30.23 53.07 -28.02
C ALA A 123 29.99 51.65 -27.47
N GLN A 124 30.52 51.34 -26.29
CA GLN A 124 30.15 50.12 -25.57
C GLN A 124 28.64 50.15 -25.29
N VAL A 125 27.89 49.26 -25.96
CA VAL A 125 26.51 48.97 -25.59
C VAL A 125 26.56 48.50 -24.13
N PRO A 126 25.82 49.14 -23.20
CA PRO A 126 25.80 48.69 -21.82
C PRO A 126 25.26 47.27 -21.79
N ALA A 127 26.04 46.34 -21.27
CA ALA A 127 25.63 44.94 -21.19
C ALA A 127 24.26 44.85 -20.49
N VAL A 128 23.29 44.29 -21.19
CA VAL A 128 21.98 43.96 -20.60
C VAL A 128 22.29 43.05 -19.41
N PRO A 129 21.86 43.39 -18.18
CA PRO A 129 22.10 42.51 -17.05
C PRO A 129 21.47 41.15 -17.36
N PRO A 130 22.17 40.03 -17.12
CA PRO A 130 21.62 38.72 -17.41
C PRO A 130 20.26 38.58 -16.72
N ALA A 131 19.26 38.12 -17.47
CA ALA A 131 17.95 37.87 -16.92
C ALA A 131 18.09 36.97 -15.68
N PRO A 132 17.33 37.22 -14.59
CA PRO A 132 17.41 36.35 -13.42
C PRO A 132 17.18 34.91 -13.86
N PRO A 133 18.03 33.95 -13.45
CA PRO A 133 17.92 32.57 -13.90
C PRO A 133 16.52 32.05 -13.58
N PRO A 134 15.89 31.27 -14.48
CA PRO A 134 14.57 30.72 -14.22
C PRO A 134 14.60 29.92 -12.91
N LEU A 135 13.57 30.09 -12.09
CA LEU A 135 13.42 29.35 -10.85
C LEU A 135 13.47 27.84 -11.17
N ARG A 136 14.50 27.17 -10.67
CA ARG A 136 14.77 25.75 -10.94
C ARG A 136 14.02 24.89 -9.91
N PRO A 137 13.03 24.07 -10.33
CA PRO A 137 12.40 23.09 -9.45
C PRO A 137 13.44 22.15 -8.85
N SER A 138 13.55 22.17 -7.52
CA SER A 138 14.45 21.33 -6.74
C SER A 138 13.79 21.02 -5.41
N LEU A 139 13.64 19.73 -5.10
CA LEU A 139 13.05 19.29 -3.83
C LEU A 139 13.88 19.82 -2.65
N PHE A 140 15.20 19.93 -2.79
CA PHE A 140 16.10 20.50 -1.78
C PHE A 140 15.79 21.98 -1.49
N ALA A 141 15.51 22.79 -2.52
CA ALA A 141 15.07 24.17 -2.31
C ALA A 141 13.71 24.24 -1.60
N LEU A 142 12.81 23.28 -1.89
CA LEU A 142 11.48 23.21 -1.27
C LEU A 142 11.49 22.61 0.15
N LEU A 143 12.57 21.90 0.56
CA LEU A 143 12.84 21.59 1.96
C LEU A 143 13.09 22.86 2.81
N GLU A 144 13.45 24.00 2.20
CA GLU A 144 13.65 25.29 2.87
C GLU A 144 12.46 26.26 2.72
N ALA A 145 11.34 25.81 2.14
CA ALA A 145 10.18 26.66 1.87
C ALA A 145 9.59 27.30 3.16
N PRO A 146 9.10 28.55 3.12
CA PRO A 146 8.55 29.22 4.30
C PRO A 146 7.33 28.48 4.89
N GLU A 147 6.51 27.88 4.03
CA GLU A 147 5.31 27.13 4.38
C GLU A 147 5.64 25.70 4.87
N PRO A 148 5.26 25.30 6.10
CA PRO A 148 5.55 23.95 6.61
C PRO A 148 4.93 22.82 5.78
N TYR A 149 3.77 23.06 5.16
CA TYR A 149 3.11 22.11 4.27
C TYR A 149 3.99 21.74 3.06
N VAL A 150 4.66 22.73 2.45
CA VAL A 150 5.59 22.50 1.34
C VAL A 150 6.80 21.70 1.81
N ARG A 151 7.43 22.10 2.93
CA ARG A 151 8.57 21.34 3.51
C ARG A 151 8.19 19.89 3.82
N ARG A 152 6.98 19.64 4.35
CA ARG A 152 6.43 18.30 4.58
C ARG A 152 6.27 17.51 3.28
N ARG A 153 5.62 18.08 2.25
CA ARG A 153 5.40 17.38 0.97
C ARG A 153 6.70 17.14 0.22
N ALA A 154 7.66 18.06 0.27
CA ALA A 154 9.01 17.92 -0.28
C ALA A 154 9.80 16.82 0.44
N ALA A 155 9.77 16.76 1.77
CA ALA A 155 10.43 15.70 2.54
C ALA A 155 9.90 14.31 2.18
N LEU A 156 8.57 14.17 2.05
CA LEU A 156 7.93 12.94 1.59
C LEU A 156 8.37 12.55 0.17
N ALA A 157 8.43 13.52 -0.75
CA ALA A 157 8.88 13.28 -2.12
C ALA A 157 10.35 12.85 -2.20
N VAL A 158 11.27 13.48 -1.46
CA VAL A 158 12.68 13.05 -1.38
C VAL A 158 12.78 11.59 -0.90
N GLY A 159 12.01 11.22 0.13
CA GLY A 159 11.96 9.84 0.62
C GLY A 159 11.43 8.84 -0.41
N ARG A 160 10.40 9.20 -1.19
CA ARG A 160 9.84 8.36 -2.27
C ARG A 160 10.73 8.27 -3.50
N VAL A 161 11.51 9.32 -3.78
CA VAL A 161 12.48 9.38 -4.87
C VAL A 161 13.70 8.48 -4.60
N GLY A 162 13.96 8.15 -3.33
CA GLY A 162 14.84 7.04 -2.91
C GLY A 162 16.33 7.23 -3.22
N GLN A 163 16.78 8.47 -3.45
CA GLN A 163 18.17 8.80 -3.78
C GLN A 163 18.96 9.18 -2.52
N ALA A 164 20.21 8.71 -2.41
CA ALA A 164 21.04 8.84 -1.22
C ALA A 164 21.43 10.30 -0.91
N GLU A 165 21.50 11.14 -1.95
CA GLU A 165 21.65 12.60 -1.87
C GLU A 165 20.51 13.26 -1.08
N GLY A 166 19.38 12.56 -0.90
CA GLY A 166 18.27 12.96 -0.05
C GLY A 166 18.52 12.87 1.46
N VAL A 167 19.49 12.07 1.91
CA VAL A 167 19.64 11.71 3.33
C VAL A 167 20.08 12.89 4.19
N GLU A 168 21.20 13.54 3.86
CA GLU A 168 21.71 14.71 4.62
C GLU A 168 20.68 15.87 4.69
N PRO A 169 20.03 16.30 3.58
CA PRO A 169 18.95 17.29 3.65
C PRO A 169 17.75 16.87 4.52
N LEU A 170 17.41 15.59 4.57
CA LEU A 170 16.34 15.07 5.45
C LEU A 170 16.77 14.99 6.91
N ILE A 171 18.02 14.63 7.22
CA ILE A 171 18.59 14.71 8.57
C ILE A 171 18.49 16.14 9.10
N ALA A 172 18.82 17.15 8.27
CA ALA A 172 18.65 18.55 8.62
C ALA A 172 17.17 18.97 8.85
N ARG A 173 16.18 18.22 8.36
CA ARG A 173 14.74 18.43 8.66
C ARG A 173 14.26 17.73 9.94
N LEU A 174 15.06 16.86 10.56
CA LEU A 174 14.79 16.37 11.92
C LEU A 174 14.90 17.47 12.99
N ALA A 175 15.42 18.65 12.64
CA ALA A 175 15.47 19.85 13.50
C ALA A 175 14.42 20.93 13.13
N ASP A 176 13.45 20.64 12.26
CA ASP A 176 12.45 21.63 11.84
C ASP A 176 11.58 22.11 13.01
N ARG A 177 11.22 23.40 13.01
CA ARG A 177 10.27 24.01 13.96
C ARG A 177 8.93 23.26 14.03
N GLU A 178 8.45 22.73 12.90
CA GLU A 178 7.15 22.07 12.79
C GLU A 178 7.26 20.56 13.04
N PRO A 179 6.56 20.00 14.05
CA PRO A 179 6.56 18.55 14.30
C PRO A 179 6.08 17.73 13.09
N GLU A 180 5.18 18.28 12.27
CA GLU A 180 4.73 17.61 11.05
C GLU A 180 5.80 17.46 9.98
N VAL A 181 6.79 18.36 9.94
CA VAL A 181 7.96 18.25 9.05
C VAL A 181 8.95 17.25 9.65
N ARG A 182 9.23 17.31 10.96
CA ARG A 182 10.14 16.37 11.65
C ARG A 182 9.68 14.92 11.52
N GLN A 183 8.40 14.63 11.77
CA GLN A 183 7.84 13.27 11.64
C GLN A 183 7.90 12.76 10.19
N MET A 184 7.84 13.66 9.21
CA MET A 184 7.89 13.32 7.79
C MET A 184 9.33 13.10 7.32
N ALA A 185 10.28 13.89 7.83
CA ALA A 185 11.70 13.65 7.64
C ALA A 185 12.11 12.28 8.19
N ALA A 186 11.71 11.95 9.42
CA ALA A 186 11.93 10.63 10.01
C ALA A 186 11.31 9.49 9.16
N PHE A 187 10.07 9.67 8.70
CA PHE A 187 9.41 8.70 7.82
C PHE A 187 10.13 8.54 6.47
N ALA A 188 10.59 9.63 5.85
CA ALA A 188 11.29 9.66 4.57
C ALA A 188 12.68 9.02 4.65
N LEU A 189 13.44 9.27 5.71
CA LEU A 189 14.70 8.56 6.00
C LEU A 189 14.46 7.05 6.12
N GLY A 190 13.36 6.66 6.78
CA GLY A 190 12.89 5.28 6.84
C GLY A 190 12.30 4.71 5.53
N LEU A 191 12.14 5.51 4.47
CA LEU A 191 11.86 5.00 3.11
C LEU A 191 13.14 4.79 2.29
N ILE A 192 14.13 5.67 2.45
CA ILE A 192 15.46 5.51 1.81
C ILE A 192 16.21 4.31 2.44
N GLY A 193 16.10 4.14 3.77
CA GLY A 193 16.70 3.00 4.48
C GLY A 193 18.20 3.13 4.74
N ASP A 194 18.80 4.31 4.49
CA ASP A 194 20.24 4.52 4.65
C ASP A 194 20.68 4.50 6.13
N PRO A 195 21.65 3.64 6.50
CA PRO A 195 22.13 3.55 7.89
C PRO A 195 22.77 4.83 8.46
N THR A 196 23.23 5.77 7.63
CA THR A 196 23.81 7.04 8.11
C THR A 196 22.83 7.89 8.92
N ALA A 197 21.52 7.72 8.70
CA ALA A 197 20.47 8.39 9.45
C ALA A 197 20.28 7.88 10.90
N THR A 198 20.90 6.75 11.26
CA THR A 198 20.60 6.02 12.52
C THR A 198 20.75 6.88 13.77
N ASP A 199 21.86 7.59 13.94
CA ASP A 199 22.14 8.35 15.16
C ASP A 199 21.16 9.53 15.35
N ALA A 200 20.84 10.25 14.27
CA ALA A 200 19.87 11.34 14.29
C ALA A 200 18.42 10.84 14.55
N LEU A 201 18.08 9.63 14.10
CA LEU A 201 16.81 8.99 14.43
C LEU A 201 16.79 8.51 15.89
N VAL A 202 17.91 8.05 16.46
CA VAL A 202 18.04 7.72 17.89
C VAL A 202 17.96 8.96 18.78
N GLU A 203 18.42 10.13 18.32
CA GLU A 203 18.13 11.41 18.98
C GLU A 203 16.64 11.76 18.89
N SER A 204 16.02 11.57 17.72
CA SER A 204 14.59 11.82 17.48
C SER A 204 13.64 10.94 18.34
N LEU A 205 14.11 9.82 18.90
CA LEU A 205 13.39 9.06 19.95
C LEU A 205 13.20 9.85 21.27
N ARG A 206 13.73 11.08 21.37
CA ARG A 206 13.56 12.00 22.50
C ARG A 206 12.91 13.34 22.11
N ASP A 207 12.35 13.46 20.90
CA ASP A 207 11.66 14.66 20.43
C ASP A 207 10.49 15.07 21.34
N VAL A 208 10.14 16.36 21.41
CA VAL A 208 8.99 16.84 22.21
C VAL A 208 7.62 16.34 21.74
N SER A 209 7.50 15.86 20.49
CA SER A 209 6.28 15.28 19.94
C SER A 209 6.36 13.75 19.90
N ALA A 210 5.38 13.10 20.52
CA ALA A 210 5.26 11.65 20.50
C ALA A 210 5.14 11.08 19.07
N LYS A 211 4.44 11.79 18.15
CA LYS A 211 4.39 11.37 16.72
C LYS A 211 5.77 11.29 16.08
N VAL A 212 6.66 12.25 16.37
CA VAL A 212 8.04 12.25 15.83
C VAL A 212 8.81 11.05 16.37
N GLN A 213 8.73 10.79 17.68
CA GLN A 213 9.35 9.62 18.31
C GLN A 213 8.85 8.30 17.70
N GLY A 214 7.53 8.15 17.51
CA GLY A 214 6.92 6.99 16.89
C GLY A 214 7.38 6.76 15.44
N ARG A 215 7.46 7.82 14.63
CA ARG A 215 7.98 7.72 13.25
C ARG A 215 9.47 7.42 13.22
N ALA A 216 10.27 7.96 14.16
CA ALA A 216 11.69 7.61 14.30
C ALA A 216 11.89 6.13 14.63
N ALA A 217 11.08 5.55 15.53
CA ALA A 217 11.11 4.12 15.82
C ALA A 217 10.76 3.25 14.59
N ARG A 218 9.71 3.59 13.82
CA ARG A 218 9.39 2.89 12.57
C ARG A 218 10.49 3.04 11.51
N ALA A 219 11.21 4.17 11.49
CA ALA A 219 12.33 4.38 10.57
C ALA A 219 13.54 3.50 10.94
N LEU A 220 13.93 3.47 12.22
CA LEU A 220 15.00 2.59 12.73
C LEU A 220 14.71 1.11 12.46
N ALA A 221 13.45 0.69 12.59
CA ALA A 221 13.03 -0.67 12.24
C ALA A 221 13.17 -0.97 10.73
N ARG A 222 12.84 -0.02 9.84
CA ARG A 222 13.02 -0.21 8.38
C ARG A 222 14.47 -0.18 7.93
N ILE A 223 15.33 0.58 8.60
CA ILE A 223 16.79 0.55 8.42
C ILE A 223 17.40 -0.78 8.94
N GLY A 224 16.67 -1.53 9.77
CA GLY A 224 17.17 -2.77 10.40
C GLY A 224 18.15 -2.52 11.54
N ALA A 225 18.08 -1.34 12.18
CA ALA A 225 19.03 -0.88 13.19
C ALA A 225 18.82 -1.56 14.57
N ALA A 226 18.96 -2.89 14.63
CA ALA A 226 18.65 -3.71 15.81
C ALA A 226 19.34 -3.28 17.11
N ALA A 227 20.57 -2.75 17.03
CA ALA A 227 21.29 -2.19 18.18
C ALA A 227 20.57 -1.02 18.89
N THR A 228 19.60 -0.38 18.22
CA THR A 228 18.80 0.73 18.77
C THR A 228 17.57 0.28 19.57
N ALA A 229 17.23 -1.02 19.57
CA ALA A 229 16.03 -1.52 20.22
C ALA A 229 15.88 -1.14 21.72
N PRO A 230 16.94 -1.09 22.55
CA PRO A 230 16.81 -0.60 23.94
C PRO A 230 16.39 0.87 24.03
N ALA A 231 16.78 1.71 23.06
CA ALA A 231 16.33 3.11 22.99
C ALA A 231 14.87 3.23 22.54
N VAL A 232 14.40 2.31 21.69
CA VAL A 232 12.98 2.20 21.30
C VAL A 232 12.14 1.71 22.48
N GLY A 233 12.58 0.69 23.22
CA GLY A 233 11.91 0.21 24.45
C GLY A 233 11.81 1.32 25.51
N ALA A 234 12.90 2.06 25.74
CA ALA A 234 12.91 3.24 26.62
C ALA A 234 12.04 4.41 26.13
N MET A 235 11.53 4.37 24.90
CA MET A 235 10.49 5.27 24.38
C MET A 235 9.09 4.70 24.60
N VAL A 236 8.86 3.44 24.25
CA VAL A 236 7.60 2.71 24.48
C VAL A 236 7.19 2.75 25.95
N GLY A 237 8.13 2.49 26.87
CA GLY A 237 7.90 2.51 28.32
C GLY A 237 7.46 3.86 28.90
N ARG A 238 7.58 4.98 28.15
CA ARG A 238 7.03 6.29 28.57
C ARG A 238 5.54 6.44 28.29
N TYR A 239 5.01 5.69 27.31
CA TYR A 239 3.63 5.81 26.82
C TYR A 239 2.73 4.62 27.20
N VAL A 240 3.30 3.59 27.84
CA VAL A 240 2.58 2.42 28.36
C VAL A 240 1.37 2.80 29.24
N THR A 241 1.47 3.90 30.00
CA THR A 241 0.40 4.45 30.85
C THR A 241 -0.84 4.89 30.07
N GLY A 242 -0.66 5.39 28.84
CA GLY A 242 -1.77 5.72 27.94
C GLY A 242 -2.41 4.48 27.32
N ALA A 243 -1.64 3.42 27.09
CA ALA A 243 -2.10 2.18 26.48
C ALA A 243 -3.00 1.32 27.39
N PHE A 244 -2.85 1.41 28.72
CA PHE A 244 -3.69 0.66 29.69
C PHE A 244 -5.19 1.01 29.62
N GLY A 245 -5.56 2.13 29.00
CA GLY A 245 -6.96 2.53 28.81
C GLY A 245 -7.62 2.05 27.51
N MET A 246 -6.88 1.38 26.63
CA MET A 246 -7.38 0.94 25.32
C MET A 246 -8.27 -0.30 25.43
N ASP A 247 -9.35 -0.33 24.65
CA ASP A 247 -10.14 -1.56 24.47
C ASP A 247 -9.29 -2.58 23.68
N PRO A 248 -9.26 -3.88 24.08
CA PRO A 248 -8.53 -4.92 23.36
C PRO A 248 -8.75 -4.94 21.84
N GLU A 249 -9.98 -4.65 21.42
CA GLU A 249 -10.47 -4.72 20.05
C GLU A 249 -10.57 -3.33 19.38
N ASP A 250 -9.99 -2.27 19.97
CA ASP A 250 -10.05 -0.92 19.38
C ASP A 250 -9.28 -0.83 18.05
N LEU A 251 -10.03 -0.58 16.97
CA LEU A 251 -9.54 -0.36 15.61
C LEU A 251 -9.66 1.11 15.14
N ALA A 252 -10.09 2.02 16.02
CA ALA A 252 -10.25 3.43 15.67
C ALA A 252 -8.90 4.08 15.29
N TYR A 253 -8.94 5.14 14.48
CA TYR A 253 -7.74 5.88 14.09
C TYR A 253 -8.10 7.31 13.65
N PRO A 254 -7.28 8.33 13.98
CA PRO A 254 -6.10 8.27 14.85
C PRO A 254 -6.46 8.27 16.35
N HIS A 255 -5.65 7.60 17.17
CA HIS A 255 -5.66 7.81 18.61
C HIS A 255 -4.85 9.07 19.00
N SER A 256 -4.61 9.26 20.31
CA SER A 256 -3.70 10.32 20.78
C SER A 256 -2.26 10.07 20.31
N ASP A 257 -1.50 11.15 20.15
CA ASP A 257 -0.08 11.13 19.75
C ASP A 257 0.77 10.14 20.54
N GLU A 258 0.47 9.96 21.84
CA GLU A 258 1.16 9.06 22.76
C GLU A 258 0.82 7.58 22.51
N VAL A 259 -0.46 7.27 22.26
CA VAL A 259 -0.91 5.91 21.92
C VAL A 259 -0.42 5.50 20.53
N GLU A 260 -0.40 6.43 19.57
CA GLU A 260 0.18 6.19 18.24
C GLU A 260 1.72 6.01 18.30
N ALA A 261 2.41 6.73 19.20
CA ALA A 261 3.83 6.52 19.44
C ALA A 261 4.12 5.16 20.07
N PHE A 262 3.33 4.76 21.07
CA PHE A 262 3.37 3.45 21.70
C PHE A 262 3.17 2.34 20.66
N ARG A 263 2.07 2.38 19.90
CA ARG A 263 1.76 1.44 18.82
C ARG A 263 2.87 1.35 17.78
N SER A 264 3.40 2.50 17.36
CA SER A 264 4.54 2.58 16.43
C SER A 264 5.81 1.94 16.98
N GLY A 265 6.08 2.12 18.27
CA GLY A 265 7.23 1.52 18.96
C GLY A 265 7.08 0.01 19.16
N LEU A 266 5.89 -0.50 19.48
CA LEU A 266 5.61 -1.95 19.54
C LEU A 266 5.92 -2.62 18.19
N TYR A 267 5.42 -2.07 17.09
CA TYR A 267 5.72 -2.60 15.75
C TYR A 267 7.20 -2.51 15.40
N ALA A 268 7.90 -1.47 15.86
CA ALA A 268 9.33 -1.33 15.65
C ALA A 268 10.14 -2.40 16.40
N LEU A 269 9.80 -2.69 17.66
CA LEU A 269 10.44 -3.75 18.45
C LEU A 269 10.16 -5.14 17.85
N GLY A 270 8.92 -5.40 17.43
CA GLY A 270 8.55 -6.63 16.73
C GLY A 270 9.30 -6.82 15.40
N GLU A 271 9.40 -5.78 14.55
CA GLU A 271 10.17 -5.86 13.29
C GLU A 271 11.69 -5.91 13.51
N LEU A 272 12.21 -5.47 14.67
CA LEU A 272 13.63 -5.61 15.05
C LEU A 272 13.96 -6.94 15.75
N GLY A 273 12.99 -7.84 15.97
CA GLY A 273 13.19 -9.10 16.70
C GLY A 273 13.47 -8.91 18.20
N ALA A 274 13.14 -7.75 18.76
CA ALA A 274 13.60 -7.34 20.08
C ALA A 274 12.62 -7.74 21.20
N TYR A 275 12.73 -8.99 21.67
CA TYR A 275 11.87 -9.51 22.73
C TYR A 275 11.99 -8.75 24.06
N GLU A 276 13.19 -8.61 24.64
CA GLU A 276 13.33 -8.02 25.99
C GLU A 276 12.71 -6.61 26.12
N PRO A 277 13.01 -5.63 25.25
CA PRO A 277 12.48 -4.27 25.40
C PRO A 277 11.00 -4.16 25.01
N LEU A 278 10.41 -5.21 24.43
CA LEU A 278 8.98 -5.36 24.20
C LEU A 278 8.30 -5.98 25.44
N ALA A 279 8.89 -7.04 26.00
CA ALA A 279 8.44 -7.69 27.23
C ALA A 279 8.40 -6.70 28.40
N ASP A 280 9.47 -5.92 28.61
CA ASP A 280 9.59 -4.84 29.60
C ASP A 280 8.42 -3.82 29.56
N ALA A 281 7.72 -3.71 28.42
CA ALA A 281 6.64 -2.76 28.19
C ALA A 281 5.22 -3.37 28.19
N VAL A 282 5.07 -4.69 28.06
CA VAL A 282 3.75 -5.33 27.87
C VAL A 282 3.50 -6.57 28.74
N ILE A 283 4.53 -7.09 29.40
CA ILE A 283 4.50 -8.26 30.30
C ILE A 283 4.85 -7.78 31.73
N GLY A 284 4.10 -8.22 32.74
CA GLY A 284 4.37 -7.91 34.14
C GLY A 284 5.17 -9.00 34.86
N ASP A 285 5.59 -8.72 36.11
CA ASP A 285 6.40 -9.57 37.01
C ASP A 285 5.97 -11.04 37.16
N ALA A 286 4.75 -11.37 36.75
CA ALA A 286 4.17 -12.72 36.78
C ALA A 286 4.33 -13.49 35.44
N GLU A 287 5.14 -12.99 34.50
CA GLU A 287 5.28 -13.51 33.12
C GLU A 287 3.94 -13.56 32.36
N GLN A 288 3.07 -12.57 32.60
CA GLN A 288 1.74 -12.46 31.99
C GLN A 288 1.54 -11.11 31.29
N PRO A 289 0.78 -11.06 30.17
CA PRO A 289 0.39 -9.82 29.52
C PRO A 289 -0.36 -8.89 30.48
N VAL A 290 0.12 -7.65 30.60
CA VAL A 290 -0.59 -6.58 31.33
C VAL A 290 -1.37 -5.66 30.38
N LEU A 291 -1.10 -5.74 29.08
CA LEU A 291 -1.82 -5.05 28.00
C LEU A 291 -2.41 -6.06 27.02
N TRP A 292 -3.69 -5.87 26.69
CA TRP A 292 -4.51 -6.81 25.91
C TRP A 292 -4.89 -6.29 24.52
N TRP A 293 -4.40 -5.09 24.16
CA TRP A 293 -4.67 -4.46 22.87
C TRP A 293 -3.96 -5.18 21.72
N TRP A 294 -4.67 -5.43 20.61
CA TRP A 294 -4.21 -6.24 19.48
C TRP A 294 -2.80 -5.91 18.91
N PRO A 295 -2.25 -4.68 18.98
CA PRO A 295 -0.87 -4.42 18.56
C PRO A 295 0.18 -5.16 19.40
N VAL A 296 -0.16 -5.55 20.64
CA VAL A 296 0.69 -6.38 21.51
C VAL A 296 0.78 -7.81 20.97
N SER A 297 -0.36 -8.43 20.65
CA SER A 297 -0.41 -9.76 20.01
C SER A 297 0.42 -9.79 18.72
N TYR A 298 0.22 -8.79 17.85
CA TYR A 298 1.00 -8.65 16.62
C TYR A 298 2.50 -8.47 16.90
N ALA A 299 2.89 -7.55 17.79
CA ALA A 299 4.30 -7.27 18.05
C ALA A 299 5.04 -8.49 18.63
N LEU A 300 4.43 -9.20 19.60
CA LEU A 300 4.99 -10.43 20.18
C LEU A 300 5.17 -11.51 19.11
N GLY A 301 4.14 -11.79 18.31
CA GLY A 301 4.19 -12.76 17.20
C GLY A 301 5.17 -12.40 16.07
N ARG A 302 5.65 -11.15 16.01
CA ARG A 302 6.70 -10.74 15.06
C ARG A 302 8.13 -10.90 15.58
N THR A 303 8.34 -11.08 16.89
CA THR A 303 9.69 -11.19 17.47
C THR A 303 10.48 -12.41 17.01
N GLY A 304 9.82 -13.55 16.80
CA GLY A 304 10.48 -14.83 16.54
C GLY A 304 11.16 -15.47 17.77
N ASP A 305 10.82 -15.04 18.99
CA ASP A 305 11.36 -15.57 20.25
C ASP A 305 10.31 -16.44 20.94
N ASN A 306 10.61 -17.73 21.16
CA ASN A 306 9.67 -18.69 21.77
C ASN A 306 9.25 -18.30 23.20
N ARG A 307 9.93 -17.36 23.87
CA ARG A 307 9.46 -16.81 25.15
C ARG A 307 8.12 -16.07 25.03
N ALA A 308 7.75 -15.64 23.82
CA ALA A 308 6.43 -15.09 23.52
C ALA A 308 5.29 -16.13 23.53
N LEU A 309 5.56 -17.45 23.55
CA LEU A 309 4.53 -18.50 23.49
C LEU A 309 3.48 -18.38 24.61
N SER A 310 3.91 -18.36 25.88
CA SER A 310 3.01 -18.25 27.03
C SER A 310 2.20 -16.94 27.00
N PRO A 311 2.81 -15.75 26.82
CA PRO A 311 2.09 -14.50 26.58
C PRO A 311 1.06 -14.56 25.44
N LEU A 312 1.41 -15.16 24.29
CA LEU A 312 0.51 -15.28 23.13
C LEU A 312 -0.62 -16.28 23.37
N ALA A 313 -0.36 -17.40 24.04
CA ALA A 313 -1.39 -18.35 24.47
C ALA A 313 -2.39 -17.67 25.41
N THR A 314 -1.92 -16.89 26.39
CA THR A 314 -2.77 -16.07 27.26
C THR A 314 -3.59 -15.04 26.45
N LEU A 315 -2.99 -14.34 25.48
CA LEU A 315 -3.69 -13.38 24.59
C LEU A 315 -4.69 -14.05 23.64
N SER A 316 -4.51 -15.32 23.28
CA SER A 316 -5.48 -16.09 22.48
C SER A 316 -6.65 -16.64 23.30
N GLY A 317 -6.44 -16.89 24.60
CA GLY A 317 -7.46 -17.50 25.47
C GLY A 317 -8.68 -16.59 25.72
N VAL A 318 -8.50 -15.26 25.73
CA VAL A 318 -9.54 -14.29 26.12
C VAL A 318 -10.72 -14.18 25.13
N VAL A 319 -11.76 -13.46 25.54
CA VAL A 319 -12.87 -13.09 24.66
C VAL A 319 -12.44 -11.92 23.79
N GLY A 320 -12.45 -12.11 22.46
CA GLY A 320 -12.01 -11.15 21.46
C GLY A 320 -12.12 -11.73 20.04
N SER A 321 -11.71 -10.95 19.04
CA SER A 321 -11.79 -11.28 17.61
C SER A 321 -10.44 -11.01 16.94
N HIS A 322 -10.04 -9.75 16.81
CA HIS A 322 -8.79 -9.35 16.14
C HIS A 322 -7.57 -9.58 17.04
N GLY A 323 -7.65 -9.27 18.33
CA GLY A 323 -6.55 -9.49 19.27
C GLY A 323 -6.23 -10.98 19.47
N VAL A 324 -7.28 -11.81 19.43
CA VAL A 324 -7.20 -13.29 19.52
C VAL A 324 -6.69 -13.89 18.20
N ALA A 325 -7.22 -13.46 17.04
CA ALA A 325 -6.74 -13.94 15.74
C ALA A 325 -5.27 -13.60 15.49
N LEU A 326 -4.82 -12.39 15.88
CA LEU A 326 -3.41 -12.01 15.78
C LEU A 326 -2.51 -12.74 16.81
N ALA A 327 -3.05 -13.14 17.96
CA ALA A 327 -2.33 -13.99 18.90
C ALA A 327 -2.17 -15.42 18.36
N ALA A 328 -3.22 -15.99 17.75
CA ALA A 328 -3.18 -17.28 17.08
C ALA A 328 -2.20 -17.30 15.89
N ASP A 329 -2.19 -16.23 15.08
CA ASP A 329 -1.20 -16.03 14.01
C ASP A 329 0.22 -15.96 14.56
N GLY A 330 0.43 -15.28 15.70
CA GLY A 330 1.72 -15.22 16.38
C GLY A 330 2.20 -16.57 16.90
N LEU A 331 1.30 -17.36 17.50
CA LEU A 331 1.57 -18.74 17.92
C LEU A 331 2.00 -19.62 16.73
N GLY A 332 1.26 -19.58 15.62
CA GLY A 332 1.61 -20.31 14.40
C GLY A 332 2.92 -19.85 13.76
N ALA A 333 3.26 -18.56 13.89
CA ALA A 333 4.52 -18.00 13.38
C ALA A 333 5.76 -18.40 14.19
N LEU A 334 5.59 -18.82 15.45
CA LEU A 334 6.67 -19.40 16.27
C LEU A 334 6.90 -20.89 15.99
N GLY A 335 5.89 -21.61 15.47
CA GLY A 335 6.02 -22.99 15.00
C GLY A 335 6.21 -24.05 16.10
N ASP A 336 6.09 -23.68 17.37
CA ASP A 336 6.37 -24.56 18.51
C ASP A 336 5.17 -25.50 18.82
N PRO A 337 5.40 -26.81 19.05
CA PRO A 337 4.33 -27.73 19.45
C PRO A 337 3.56 -27.35 20.72
N GLU A 338 4.14 -26.58 21.66
CA GLU A 338 3.40 -26.10 22.85
C GLU A 338 2.21 -25.18 22.49
N ALA A 339 2.21 -24.57 21.29
CA ALA A 339 1.10 -23.77 20.80
C ALA A 339 -0.15 -24.58 20.38
N ILE A 340 -0.03 -25.91 20.20
CA ILE A 340 -1.10 -26.71 19.59
C ILE A 340 -2.36 -26.77 20.46
N GLU A 341 -2.22 -26.98 21.78
CA GLU A 341 -3.39 -27.05 22.68
C GLU A 341 -4.18 -25.72 22.71
N PRO A 342 -3.55 -24.54 22.93
CA PRO A 342 -4.22 -23.24 22.79
C PRO A 342 -4.91 -23.04 21.44
N LEU A 343 -4.27 -23.42 20.32
CA LEU A 343 -4.84 -23.28 18.98
C LEU A 343 -6.01 -24.23 18.72
N VAL A 344 -6.02 -25.43 19.32
CA VAL A 344 -7.13 -26.38 19.23
C VAL A 344 -8.36 -25.89 19.99
N GLU A 345 -8.21 -25.20 21.13
CA GLU A 345 -9.33 -24.57 21.83
C GLU A 345 -10.04 -23.49 20.99
N LEU A 346 -9.35 -22.90 20.01
CA LEU A 346 -9.90 -21.89 19.11
C LEU A 346 -10.75 -22.48 17.97
N LEU A 347 -10.76 -23.81 17.77
CA LEU A 347 -11.54 -24.45 16.70
C LEU A 347 -13.05 -24.61 17.02
N ASP A 348 -13.51 -24.08 18.17
CA ASP A 348 -14.91 -24.14 18.59
C ASP A 348 -15.80 -23.14 17.82
N LEU A 349 -16.43 -23.64 16.75
CA LEU A 349 -17.38 -22.94 15.89
C LEU A 349 -18.64 -22.39 16.62
N ASP A 350 -18.95 -22.83 17.84
CA ASP A 350 -20.08 -22.31 18.63
C ASP A 350 -19.65 -21.23 19.64
N ARG A 351 -18.33 -21.05 19.85
CA ARG A 351 -17.76 -20.09 20.83
C ARG A 351 -16.82 -19.04 20.23
N ARG A 352 -16.28 -19.27 19.04
CA ARG A 352 -15.35 -18.37 18.33
C ARG A 352 -15.91 -17.94 16.98
N ASP A 353 -15.57 -16.73 16.55
CA ASP A 353 -15.96 -16.24 15.22
C ASP A 353 -15.06 -16.81 14.10
N HIS A 354 -15.50 -16.66 12.85
CA HIS A 354 -14.80 -17.23 11.69
C HIS A 354 -13.40 -16.62 11.48
N ARG A 355 -13.10 -15.41 11.99
CA ARG A 355 -11.74 -14.80 11.93
C ARG A 355 -10.80 -15.57 12.83
N VAL A 356 -11.20 -15.79 14.08
CA VAL A 356 -10.45 -16.57 15.08
C VAL A 356 -10.24 -18.02 14.63
N VAL A 357 -11.31 -18.69 14.15
CA VAL A 357 -11.17 -20.08 13.69
C VAL A 357 -10.29 -20.18 12.43
N THR A 358 -10.38 -19.23 11.49
CA THR A 358 -9.51 -19.21 10.29
C THR A 358 -8.04 -18.97 10.65
N ALA A 359 -7.76 -18.09 11.61
CA ALA A 359 -6.41 -17.87 12.14
C ALA A 359 -5.86 -19.16 12.80
N ALA A 360 -6.65 -19.81 13.65
CA ALA A 360 -6.27 -21.06 14.32
C ALA A 360 -5.98 -22.20 13.32
N VAL A 361 -6.81 -22.38 12.29
CA VAL A 361 -6.58 -23.36 11.21
C VAL A 361 -5.29 -23.06 10.43
N ARG A 362 -5.05 -21.78 10.10
CA ARG A 362 -3.82 -21.34 9.41
C ARG A 362 -2.56 -21.50 10.26
N ALA A 363 -2.67 -21.30 11.56
CA ALA A 363 -1.60 -21.43 12.54
C ALA A 363 -1.25 -22.89 12.86
N LEU A 364 -2.25 -23.77 13.02
CA LEU A 364 -2.01 -25.22 13.13
C LEU A 364 -1.34 -25.77 11.87
N GLY A 365 -1.74 -25.30 10.69
CA GLY A 365 -1.06 -25.60 9.42
C GLY A 365 0.30 -24.92 9.23
N ALA A 366 0.85 -24.25 10.24
CA ALA A 366 2.23 -23.76 10.25
C ALA A 366 3.13 -24.56 11.22
N ILE A 367 2.55 -25.42 12.07
CA ILE A 367 3.25 -26.23 13.07
C ILE A 367 3.36 -27.66 12.53
N ASP A 368 4.58 -28.08 12.18
CA ASP A 368 4.85 -29.41 11.62
C ASP A 368 4.87 -30.49 12.72
N HIS A 369 3.68 -30.84 13.22
CA HIS A 369 3.51 -31.80 14.33
C HIS A 369 2.30 -32.72 14.13
N PRO A 370 2.40 -34.03 14.45
CA PRO A 370 1.30 -34.98 14.27
C PRO A 370 -0.03 -34.56 14.91
N ASP A 371 0.01 -33.97 16.11
CA ASP A 371 -1.21 -33.59 16.84
C ASP A 371 -1.95 -32.41 16.18
N ALA A 372 -1.22 -31.51 15.51
CA ALA A 372 -1.81 -30.43 14.71
C ALA A 372 -2.49 -30.99 13.46
N ILE A 373 -1.85 -31.97 12.80
CA ILE A 373 -2.42 -32.70 11.65
C ILE A 373 -3.68 -33.47 12.07
N GLU A 374 -3.67 -34.15 13.23
CA GLU A 374 -4.84 -34.87 13.75
C GLU A 374 -5.98 -33.91 14.12
N ALA A 375 -5.67 -32.76 14.70
CA ALA A 375 -6.67 -31.71 14.95
C ALA A 375 -7.32 -31.21 13.66
N LEU A 376 -6.52 -30.92 12.63
CA LEU A 376 -7.00 -30.47 11.33
C LEU A 376 -7.81 -31.55 10.58
N ASP A 377 -7.43 -32.84 10.68
CA ASP A 377 -8.19 -33.94 10.08
C ASP A 377 -9.57 -34.12 10.75
N ARG A 378 -9.61 -34.09 12.09
CA ARG A 378 -10.87 -34.09 12.86
C ARG A 378 -11.74 -32.87 12.49
N PHE A 379 -11.11 -31.72 12.28
CA PHE A 379 -11.80 -30.48 11.92
C PHE A 379 -12.37 -30.51 10.49
N VAL A 380 -11.61 -30.87 9.46
CA VAL A 380 -12.09 -30.86 8.06
C VAL A 380 -13.28 -31.81 7.84
N ARG A 381 -13.38 -32.90 8.62
CA ARG A 381 -14.51 -33.84 8.60
C ARG A 381 -15.82 -33.28 9.19
N ILE A 382 -15.80 -32.09 9.80
CA ILE A 382 -17.02 -31.43 10.32
C ILE A 382 -17.95 -31.08 9.15
N ARG A 383 -19.15 -31.69 9.13
CA ARG A 383 -20.14 -31.51 8.06
C ARG A 383 -20.70 -30.10 7.93
N ARG A 384 -20.63 -29.28 9.00
CA ARG A 384 -21.18 -27.91 9.03
C ARG A 384 -20.19 -26.80 8.66
N LEU A 385 -18.95 -27.11 8.26
CA LEU A 385 -18.02 -26.08 7.78
C LEU A 385 -18.52 -25.46 6.46
N ASP A 386 -18.43 -24.14 6.36
CA ASP A 386 -18.57 -23.40 5.10
C ASP A 386 -17.44 -23.76 4.12
N GLU A 387 -17.59 -23.43 2.83
CA GLU A 387 -16.57 -23.78 1.85
C GLU A 387 -15.21 -23.12 2.12
N PRO A 388 -15.12 -21.82 2.50
CA PRO A 388 -13.82 -21.18 2.72
C PRO A 388 -13.05 -21.71 3.93
N LEU A 389 -13.73 -22.04 5.04
CA LEU A 389 -13.09 -22.63 6.22
C LEU A 389 -12.72 -24.11 5.98
N ARG A 390 -13.53 -24.84 5.20
CA ARG A 390 -13.17 -26.17 4.69
C ARG A 390 -11.94 -26.11 3.78
N ARG A 391 -11.87 -25.14 2.86
CA ARG A 391 -10.69 -24.88 2.02
C ARG A 391 -9.46 -24.58 2.87
N ALA A 392 -9.57 -23.67 3.84
CA ALA A 392 -8.45 -23.34 4.73
C ALA A 392 -7.88 -24.56 5.47
N ALA A 393 -8.74 -25.49 5.90
CA ALA A 393 -8.31 -26.74 6.52
C ALA A 393 -7.62 -27.69 5.53
N ILE A 394 -8.08 -27.77 4.28
CA ILE A 394 -7.42 -28.56 3.21
C ILE A 394 -6.06 -27.95 2.84
N ASP A 395 -6.00 -26.64 2.63
CA ASP A 395 -4.76 -25.89 2.31
C ASP A 395 -3.76 -25.88 3.48
N ALA A 396 -4.21 -26.17 4.71
CA ALA A 396 -3.36 -26.46 5.87
C ALA A 396 -2.84 -27.92 5.85
N LEU A 397 -3.74 -28.91 5.78
CA LEU A 397 -3.40 -30.34 5.73
C LEU A 397 -2.48 -30.71 4.56
N ALA A 398 -2.62 -30.02 3.43
CA ALA A 398 -1.78 -30.22 2.24
C ALA A 398 -0.29 -29.98 2.50
N ARG A 399 0.07 -29.05 3.41
CA ARG A 399 1.48 -28.70 3.69
C ARG A 399 2.26 -29.83 4.34
N HIS A 400 1.56 -30.69 5.08
CA HIS A 400 2.13 -31.78 5.88
C HIS A 400 1.86 -33.17 5.28
N GLY A 401 1.32 -33.24 4.06
CA GLY A 401 1.05 -34.51 3.37
C GLY A 401 0.09 -35.44 4.14
N ALA A 402 -1.00 -34.90 4.68
CA ALA A 402 -1.89 -35.61 5.61
C ALA A 402 -2.60 -36.85 5.00
N THR A 403 -1.94 -38.00 5.04
CA THR A 403 -2.42 -39.28 4.48
C THR A 403 -3.77 -39.75 5.05
N ALA A 404 -4.05 -39.49 6.33
CA ALA A 404 -5.33 -39.81 6.95
C ALA A 404 -6.53 -39.15 6.24
N SER A 405 -6.32 -37.97 5.66
CA SER A 405 -7.36 -37.14 5.04
C SER A 405 -7.63 -37.47 3.57
N ILE A 406 -6.90 -38.41 2.96
CA ILE A 406 -6.99 -38.77 1.52
C ILE A 406 -8.43 -39.09 1.09
N GLU A 407 -9.20 -39.82 1.89
CA GLU A 407 -10.61 -40.13 1.58
C GLU A 407 -11.47 -38.86 1.43
N VAL A 408 -11.26 -37.87 2.30
CA VAL A 408 -11.99 -36.59 2.28
C VAL A 408 -11.62 -35.78 1.04
N PHE A 409 -10.34 -35.78 0.66
CA PHE A 409 -9.89 -35.08 -0.55
C PHE A 409 -10.45 -35.75 -1.82
N ILE A 410 -10.51 -37.08 -1.88
CA ILE A 410 -11.12 -37.82 -3.01
C ILE A 410 -12.62 -37.51 -3.12
N GLU A 411 -13.36 -37.51 -2.01
CA GLU A 411 -14.79 -37.12 -1.99
C GLU A 411 -14.99 -35.71 -2.56
N LEU A 412 -14.13 -34.77 -2.16
CA LEU A 412 -14.22 -33.37 -2.58
C LEU A 412 -13.80 -33.11 -4.04
N LEU A 413 -13.18 -34.06 -4.76
CA LEU A 413 -13.01 -33.95 -6.21
C LEU A 413 -14.34 -33.97 -6.97
N GLY A 414 -15.41 -34.49 -6.37
CA GLY A 414 -16.78 -34.41 -6.92
C GLY A 414 -17.52 -33.10 -6.58
N HIS A 415 -16.93 -32.19 -5.82
CA HIS A 415 -17.64 -31.03 -5.25
C HIS A 415 -17.93 -29.96 -6.32
N PRO A 416 -19.11 -29.30 -6.33
CA PRO A 416 -19.45 -28.27 -7.32
C PRO A 416 -18.49 -27.07 -7.30
N SER A 417 -18.02 -26.67 -6.12
CA SER A 417 -17.07 -25.56 -5.95
C SER A 417 -15.68 -25.89 -6.52
N PRO A 418 -15.18 -25.15 -7.54
CA PRO A 418 -13.86 -25.40 -8.12
C PRO A 418 -12.73 -25.11 -7.14
N TYR A 419 -12.96 -24.25 -6.15
CA TYR A 419 -11.97 -23.93 -5.10
C TYR A 419 -11.65 -25.13 -4.22
N LEU A 420 -12.68 -25.90 -3.82
CA LEU A 420 -12.51 -27.12 -3.04
C LEU A 420 -11.89 -28.25 -3.88
N ARG A 421 -12.26 -28.39 -5.16
CA ARG A 421 -11.60 -29.32 -6.09
C ARG A 421 -10.10 -28.99 -6.24
N ALA A 422 -9.77 -27.73 -6.50
CA ALA A 422 -8.39 -27.26 -6.66
C ALA A 422 -7.53 -27.46 -5.40
N ALA A 423 -8.07 -27.18 -4.21
CA ALA A 423 -7.39 -27.45 -2.94
C ALA A 423 -7.16 -28.96 -2.73
N SER A 424 -8.17 -29.78 -2.99
CA SER A 424 -8.09 -31.25 -2.82
C SER A 424 -7.13 -31.91 -3.83
N VAL A 425 -7.03 -31.39 -5.05
CA VAL A 425 -6.03 -31.81 -6.06
C VAL A 425 -4.60 -31.60 -5.54
N ARG A 426 -4.30 -30.45 -4.92
CA ARG A 426 -2.99 -30.19 -4.30
C ARG A 426 -2.76 -31.06 -3.07
N ALA A 427 -3.77 -31.20 -2.21
CA ALA A 427 -3.66 -31.97 -0.97
C ALA A 427 -3.42 -33.47 -1.23
N LEU A 428 -4.05 -34.06 -2.26
CA LEU A 428 -3.79 -35.44 -2.66
C LEU A 428 -2.36 -35.65 -3.19
N ALA A 429 -1.87 -34.74 -4.02
CA ALA A 429 -0.52 -34.83 -4.56
C ALA A 429 0.58 -34.66 -3.50
N ALA A 430 0.29 -33.91 -2.43
CA ALA A 430 1.19 -33.79 -1.28
C ALA A 430 1.09 -34.98 -0.31
N ALA A 431 -0.09 -35.60 -0.16
CA ALA A 431 -0.31 -36.71 0.75
C ALA A 431 0.12 -38.08 0.20
N ASP A 432 -0.13 -38.36 -1.08
CA ASP A 432 0.37 -39.56 -1.76
C ASP A 432 0.66 -39.27 -3.25
N PRO A 433 1.86 -38.74 -3.57
CA PRO A 433 2.24 -38.44 -4.95
C PRO A 433 2.32 -39.68 -5.86
N GLN A 434 2.42 -40.90 -5.30
CA GLN A 434 2.51 -42.14 -6.07
C GLN A 434 1.10 -42.62 -6.47
N SER A 435 0.17 -42.71 -5.52
CA SER A 435 -1.21 -43.12 -5.80
C SER A 435 -2.02 -42.06 -6.56
N PHE A 436 -1.67 -40.78 -6.40
CA PHE A 436 -2.33 -39.66 -7.07
C PHE A 436 -2.40 -39.82 -8.60
N VAL A 437 -1.39 -40.41 -9.24
CA VAL A 437 -1.40 -40.68 -10.69
C VAL A 437 -2.54 -41.63 -11.10
N PHE A 438 -2.87 -42.62 -10.27
CA PHE A 438 -4.01 -43.52 -10.51
C PHE A 438 -5.35 -42.82 -10.25
N VAL A 439 -5.43 -41.92 -9.26
CA VAL A 439 -6.62 -41.08 -9.03
C VAL A 439 -6.87 -40.19 -10.26
N LEU A 440 -5.84 -39.53 -10.78
CA LEU A 440 -5.91 -38.71 -12.00
C LEU A 440 -6.32 -39.52 -13.23
N SER A 441 -5.93 -40.79 -13.31
CA SER A 441 -6.29 -41.68 -14.43
C SER A 441 -7.79 -41.98 -14.52
N GLY A 442 -8.54 -41.78 -13.42
CA GLY A 442 -10.00 -41.88 -13.38
C GLY A 442 -10.74 -40.56 -13.64
N LEU A 443 -10.03 -39.44 -13.84
CA LEU A 443 -10.61 -38.11 -13.91
C LEU A 443 -10.49 -37.49 -15.31
N GLY A 444 -11.59 -36.89 -15.78
CA GLY A 444 -11.60 -36.08 -16.99
C GLY A 444 -10.91 -34.73 -16.78
N THR A 445 -10.68 -34.01 -17.88
CA THR A 445 -10.24 -32.61 -17.83
C THR A 445 -11.31 -31.74 -17.18
N ASP A 446 -10.98 -31.06 -16.08
CA ASP A 446 -11.90 -30.17 -15.37
C ASP A 446 -12.25 -28.92 -16.21
N SER A 447 -13.50 -28.47 -16.14
CA SER A 447 -13.96 -27.28 -16.86
C SER A 447 -13.37 -25.99 -16.30
N ASP A 448 -13.10 -25.90 -15.00
CA ASP A 448 -12.52 -24.71 -14.38
C ASP A 448 -10.98 -24.72 -14.49
N TRP A 449 -10.45 -23.67 -15.11
CA TRP A 449 -9.01 -23.47 -15.32
C TRP A 449 -8.21 -23.49 -14.01
N ARG A 450 -8.79 -23.10 -12.87
CA ARG A 450 -8.10 -23.11 -11.56
C ARG A 450 -7.82 -24.53 -11.08
N VAL A 451 -8.68 -25.49 -11.41
CA VAL A 451 -8.47 -26.92 -11.07
C VAL A 451 -7.39 -27.51 -11.99
N ARG A 452 -7.39 -27.14 -13.27
CA ARG A 452 -6.31 -27.53 -14.22
C ARG A 452 -4.96 -26.87 -13.88
N GLN A 453 -4.97 -25.64 -13.40
CA GLN A 453 -3.79 -24.97 -12.86
C GLN A 453 -3.29 -25.69 -11.59
N ALA A 454 -4.19 -25.98 -10.64
CA ALA A 454 -3.85 -26.73 -9.44
C ALA A 454 -3.32 -28.14 -9.73
N LEU A 455 -3.77 -28.77 -10.81
CA LEU A 455 -3.21 -30.03 -11.32
C LEU A 455 -1.78 -29.86 -11.85
N ALA A 456 -1.51 -28.82 -12.63
CA ALA A 456 -0.15 -28.50 -13.07
C ALA A 456 0.77 -28.21 -11.87
N ASP A 457 0.27 -27.47 -10.88
CA ASP A 457 1.00 -27.20 -9.63
C ASP A 457 1.27 -28.49 -8.84
N ALA A 458 0.29 -29.39 -8.75
CA ALA A 458 0.37 -30.66 -8.05
C ALA A 458 1.37 -31.64 -8.68
N LEU A 459 1.45 -31.69 -10.02
CA LEU A 459 2.35 -32.58 -10.76
C LEU A 459 3.85 -32.28 -10.51
N ARG A 460 4.19 -31.15 -9.87
CA ARG A 460 5.56 -30.83 -9.39
C ARG A 460 6.11 -31.83 -8.38
N HIS A 461 5.23 -32.50 -7.64
CA HIS A 461 5.58 -33.41 -6.53
C HIS A 461 5.49 -34.90 -6.91
N VAL A 462 5.06 -35.19 -8.14
CA VAL A 462 4.86 -36.53 -8.69
C VAL A 462 6.15 -37.01 -9.37
N ASP A 463 6.35 -38.33 -9.47
CA ASP A 463 7.48 -38.92 -10.20
C ASP A 463 7.59 -38.35 -11.64
N PRO A 464 8.77 -37.88 -12.08
CA PRO A 464 8.94 -37.26 -13.39
C PRO A 464 8.47 -38.10 -14.59
N ALA A 465 8.57 -39.44 -14.54
CA ALA A 465 8.14 -40.29 -15.65
C ALA A 465 6.61 -40.34 -15.80
N GLY A 466 5.86 -40.11 -14.71
CA GLY A 466 4.41 -39.89 -14.75
C GLY A 466 4.03 -38.42 -15.01
N ALA A 467 4.78 -37.48 -14.44
CA ALA A 467 4.47 -36.06 -14.50
C ALA A 467 4.75 -35.41 -15.87
N ILE A 468 5.92 -35.67 -16.48
CA ILE A 468 6.34 -34.99 -17.72
C ILE A 468 5.36 -35.24 -18.88
N PRO A 469 4.92 -36.48 -19.19
CA PRO A 469 3.98 -36.70 -20.29
C PRO A 469 2.64 -35.99 -20.08
N ARG A 470 2.18 -35.88 -18.82
CA ARG A 470 0.93 -35.18 -18.49
C ARG A 470 1.09 -33.67 -18.62
N LEU A 471 2.17 -33.11 -18.09
CA LEU A 471 2.48 -31.68 -18.21
C LEU A 471 2.74 -31.26 -19.66
N TRP A 472 3.44 -32.08 -20.47
CA TRP A 472 3.54 -31.88 -21.92
C TRP A 472 2.15 -31.77 -22.57
N SER A 473 1.20 -32.66 -22.25
CA SER A 473 -0.17 -32.59 -22.78
C SER A 473 -0.96 -31.34 -22.34
N MET A 474 -0.53 -30.67 -21.27
CA MET A 474 -1.15 -29.44 -20.75
C MET A 474 -0.49 -28.17 -21.29
N LEU A 475 0.54 -28.28 -22.15
CA LEU A 475 1.10 -27.16 -22.92
C LEU A 475 0.20 -26.72 -24.09
N GLU A 476 -0.86 -27.47 -24.35
CA GLU A 476 -1.91 -27.27 -25.35
C GLU A 476 -3.25 -26.81 -24.72
N ASP A 477 -3.28 -26.48 -23.41
CA ASP A 477 -4.49 -25.98 -22.75
C ASP A 477 -4.90 -24.59 -23.30
N ASP A 478 -6.20 -24.42 -23.58
CA ASP A 478 -6.77 -23.15 -24.08
C ASP A 478 -6.52 -21.97 -23.13
N ASP A 479 -6.32 -22.22 -21.83
CA ASP A 479 -6.07 -21.19 -20.83
C ASP A 479 -4.57 -20.98 -20.57
N ALA A 480 -4.06 -19.83 -21.01
CA ALA A 480 -2.68 -19.41 -20.84
C ALA A 480 -2.19 -19.41 -19.36
N ARG A 481 -3.10 -19.35 -18.39
CA ARG A 481 -2.79 -19.41 -16.94
C ARG A 481 -2.45 -20.83 -16.51
N VAL A 482 -3.08 -21.84 -17.11
CA VAL A 482 -2.69 -23.24 -16.95
C VAL A 482 -1.33 -23.44 -17.60
N VAL A 483 -1.14 -23.01 -18.85
CA VAL A 483 0.15 -23.08 -19.58
C VAL A 483 1.29 -22.43 -18.78
N ARG A 484 1.03 -21.31 -18.07
CA ARG A 484 2.00 -20.66 -17.16
C ARG A 484 2.41 -21.58 -16.00
N SER A 485 1.45 -22.11 -15.23
CA SER A 485 1.75 -23.05 -14.13
C SER A 485 2.39 -24.35 -14.65
N VAL A 486 2.04 -24.80 -15.86
CA VAL A 486 2.67 -25.95 -16.51
C VAL A 486 4.16 -25.68 -16.78
N LEU A 487 4.54 -24.54 -17.37
CA LEU A 487 5.95 -24.18 -17.57
C LEU A 487 6.72 -24.06 -16.24
N GLU A 488 6.11 -23.47 -15.21
CA GLU A 488 6.70 -23.40 -13.86
C GLU A 488 6.89 -24.78 -13.22
N ALA A 489 5.93 -25.70 -13.43
CA ALA A 489 6.00 -27.06 -12.91
C ALA A 489 7.06 -27.91 -13.64
N LEU A 490 7.14 -27.78 -14.96
CA LEU A 490 8.16 -28.41 -15.78
C LEU A 490 9.55 -27.91 -15.42
N ALA A 491 9.69 -26.62 -15.10
CA ALA A 491 10.94 -26.07 -14.59
C ALA A 491 11.32 -26.62 -13.20
N ALA A 492 10.37 -26.98 -12.34
CA ALA A 492 10.68 -27.65 -11.07
C ALA A 492 11.22 -29.09 -11.27
N ILE A 493 10.88 -29.73 -12.39
CA ILE A 493 11.32 -31.09 -12.76
C ILE A 493 12.63 -31.08 -13.59
N ASP A 494 12.88 -29.98 -14.33
CA ASP A 494 14.06 -29.73 -15.18
C ASP A 494 14.36 -30.82 -16.26
N PRO A 495 13.38 -31.20 -17.11
CA PRO A 495 13.60 -32.18 -18.18
C PRO A 495 14.51 -31.62 -19.30
N PRO A 496 15.25 -32.48 -20.03
CA PRO A 496 16.33 -32.05 -20.93
C PRO A 496 15.88 -31.17 -22.10
N ASP A 497 14.63 -31.29 -22.55
CA ASP A 497 14.07 -30.50 -23.66
C ASP A 497 13.56 -29.11 -23.21
N LEU A 498 13.52 -28.84 -21.90
CA LEU A 498 13.00 -27.60 -21.32
C LEU A 498 13.66 -26.32 -21.90
N PRO A 499 14.99 -26.23 -22.11
CA PRO A 499 15.60 -25.02 -22.67
C PRO A 499 15.05 -24.64 -24.05
N GLY A 500 14.77 -25.63 -24.91
CA GLY A 500 14.14 -25.41 -26.22
C GLY A 500 12.71 -24.91 -26.08
N LEU A 501 11.90 -25.62 -25.27
CA LEU A 501 10.52 -25.23 -24.97
C LEU A 501 10.42 -23.81 -24.41
N LEU A 502 11.32 -23.41 -23.51
CA LEU A 502 11.31 -22.06 -22.94
C LEU A 502 11.73 -21.00 -23.98
N ILE A 503 12.68 -21.30 -24.87
CA ILE A 503 13.06 -20.40 -25.98
C ILE A 503 11.88 -20.22 -26.94
N ASP A 504 11.19 -21.29 -27.33
CA ASP A 504 10.00 -21.21 -28.19
C ASP A 504 8.88 -20.38 -27.53
N ARG A 505 8.66 -20.58 -26.22
CA ARG A 505 7.61 -19.87 -25.46
C ARG A 505 7.95 -18.41 -25.17
N LEU A 506 9.16 -17.91 -25.48
CA LEU A 506 9.41 -16.46 -25.59
C LEU A 506 8.57 -15.80 -26.69
N GLN A 507 8.11 -16.55 -27.69
CA GLN A 507 7.28 -16.08 -28.81
C GLN A 507 5.79 -16.43 -28.66
N ALA A 508 5.37 -16.96 -27.49
CA ALA A 508 3.97 -17.27 -27.21
C ALA A 508 3.06 -16.02 -27.31
N GLU A 509 1.79 -16.17 -27.67
CA GLU A 509 0.85 -15.04 -27.82
C GLU A 509 0.55 -14.33 -26.48
N ASP A 510 0.36 -15.08 -25.40
CA ASP A 510 0.11 -14.52 -24.07
C ASP A 510 1.38 -13.92 -23.43
N VAL A 511 1.25 -12.68 -22.94
CA VAL A 511 2.36 -11.93 -22.35
C VAL A 511 2.90 -12.54 -21.05
N THR A 512 2.07 -13.24 -20.28
CA THR A 512 2.47 -13.86 -19.01
C THR A 512 3.19 -15.18 -19.23
N VAL A 513 2.83 -15.93 -20.29
CA VAL A 513 3.59 -17.10 -20.78
C VAL A 513 4.98 -16.66 -21.26
N ARG A 514 5.08 -15.60 -22.08
CA ARG A 514 6.39 -15.02 -22.47
C ARG A 514 7.22 -14.59 -21.26
N ALA A 515 6.60 -13.92 -20.29
CA ALA A 515 7.27 -13.44 -19.09
C ALA A 515 7.70 -14.58 -18.14
N ALA A 516 6.94 -15.67 -18.07
CA ALA A 516 7.32 -16.88 -17.34
C ALA A 516 8.49 -17.59 -18.03
N ALA A 517 8.42 -17.79 -19.35
CA ALA A 517 9.51 -18.37 -20.13
C ALA A 517 10.83 -17.61 -19.95
N ALA A 518 10.78 -16.28 -20.04
CA ALA A 518 11.94 -15.42 -19.77
C ALA A 518 12.49 -15.56 -18.35
N ARG A 519 11.61 -15.54 -17.32
CA ARG A 519 12.03 -15.74 -15.92
C ARG A 519 12.69 -17.11 -15.69
N LEU A 520 12.15 -18.16 -16.29
CA LEU A 520 12.63 -19.54 -16.11
C LEU A 520 13.96 -19.81 -16.84
N LEU A 521 14.19 -19.16 -18.00
CA LEU A 521 15.51 -19.08 -18.65
C LEU A 521 16.50 -18.28 -17.80
N GLY A 522 16.11 -17.10 -17.33
CA GLY A 522 16.94 -16.22 -16.50
C GLY A 522 17.44 -16.86 -15.20
N ALA A 523 16.71 -17.85 -14.67
CA ALA A 523 17.10 -18.61 -13.48
C ALA A 523 18.04 -19.81 -13.75
N ARG A 524 18.31 -20.16 -15.02
CA ARG A 524 19.09 -21.35 -15.43
C ARG A 524 20.25 -21.05 -16.38
N CYS A 525 20.06 -20.05 -17.24
CA CYS A 525 21.01 -19.59 -18.24
C CYS A 525 21.65 -20.70 -19.11
N PRO A 526 20.86 -21.63 -19.69
CA PRO A 526 21.39 -22.62 -20.63
C PRO A 526 21.99 -21.95 -21.87
N ALA A 527 22.91 -22.64 -22.55
CA ALA A 527 23.61 -22.12 -23.73
C ALA A 527 22.63 -21.63 -24.81
N GLY A 528 22.90 -20.45 -25.38
CA GLY A 528 22.04 -19.78 -26.36
C GLY A 528 21.01 -18.79 -25.77
N SER A 529 20.73 -18.85 -24.46
CA SER A 529 19.71 -17.99 -23.82
C SER A 529 19.92 -16.49 -24.07
N ALA A 530 21.15 -16.01 -24.03
CA ALA A 530 21.46 -14.58 -24.21
C ALA A 530 20.98 -14.03 -25.56
N GLY A 531 21.21 -14.79 -26.65
CA GLY A 531 20.75 -14.42 -27.99
C GLY A 531 19.23 -14.48 -28.11
N ALA A 532 18.62 -15.59 -27.70
CA ALA A 532 17.16 -15.76 -27.74
C ALA A 532 16.41 -14.70 -26.92
N LEU A 533 16.92 -14.32 -25.75
CA LEU A 533 16.37 -13.25 -24.92
C LEU A 533 16.56 -11.86 -25.57
N ALA A 534 17.71 -11.58 -26.20
CA ALA A 534 17.94 -10.32 -26.90
C ALA A 534 17.02 -10.17 -28.13
N GLU A 535 16.82 -11.24 -28.90
CA GLU A 535 15.88 -11.29 -30.02
C GLU A 535 14.42 -11.12 -29.55
N ALA A 536 14.03 -11.82 -28.48
CA ALA A 536 12.70 -11.67 -27.87
C ALA A 536 12.47 -10.26 -27.29
N TYR A 537 13.50 -9.61 -26.76
CA TYR A 537 13.41 -8.20 -26.34
C TYR A 537 13.09 -7.29 -27.53
N ALA A 538 13.89 -7.40 -28.61
CA ALA A 538 13.73 -6.57 -29.81
C ALA A 538 12.37 -6.78 -30.48
N ALA A 539 11.90 -8.04 -30.58
CA ALA A 539 10.57 -8.37 -31.07
C ALA A 539 9.44 -7.77 -30.22
N ALA A 540 9.68 -7.56 -28.92
CA ALA A 540 8.68 -7.05 -27.97
C ALA A 540 8.64 -5.51 -27.82
N GLU A 541 9.48 -4.74 -28.52
CA GLU A 541 9.50 -3.26 -28.43
C GLU A 541 8.20 -2.61 -28.96
N SER A 542 7.51 -3.27 -29.88
CA SER A 542 6.18 -2.89 -30.35
C SER A 542 5.10 -3.16 -29.29
N ASN A 543 5.17 -4.31 -28.60
CA ASN A 543 4.11 -4.82 -27.71
C ASN A 543 3.72 -3.82 -26.59
N PRO A 544 2.44 -3.47 -26.44
CA PRO A 544 2.00 -2.42 -25.51
C PRO A 544 2.34 -2.75 -24.04
N SER A 545 2.22 -4.01 -23.62
CA SER A 545 2.52 -4.42 -22.25
C SER A 545 4.03 -4.53 -21.98
N TYR A 546 4.47 -3.94 -20.87
CA TYR A 546 5.85 -3.98 -20.38
C TYR A 546 6.26 -5.35 -19.79
N VAL A 547 5.29 -6.18 -19.37
CA VAL A 547 5.50 -7.33 -18.46
C VAL A 547 6.52 -8.32 -19.02
N ALA A 548 6.44 -8.64 -20.31
CA ALA A 548 7.42 -9.49 -20.98
C ALA A 548 8.80 -8.81 -21.13
N ARG A 549 8.87 -7.52 -21.53
CA ARG A 549 10.15 -6.81 -21.68
C ARG A 549 10.90 -6.68 -20.35
N ALA A 550 10.21 -6.39 -19.25
CA ALA A 550 10.81 -6.32 -17.92
C ALA A 550 11.30 -7.69 -17.41
N ALA A 551 10.58 -8.77 -17.73
CA ALA A 551 11.02 -10.13 -17.43
C ALA A 551 12.25 -10.54 -18.26
N ILE A 552 12.27 -10.22 -19.55
CA ILE A 552 13.39 -10.47 -20.47
C ILE A 552 14.62 -9.66 -20.07
N ALA A 553 14.48 -8.36 -19.74
CA ALA A 553 15.59 -7.53 -19.27
C ALA A 553 16.23 -8.09 -17.99
N ARG A 554 15.43 -8.53 -17.00
CA ARG A 554 15.97 -9.23 -15.81
C ARG A 554 16.69 -10.52 -16.18
N ALA A 555 16.15 -11.32 -17.10
CA ALA A 555 16.77 -12.57 -17.53
C ALA A 555 18.11 -12.35 -18.26
N ILE A 556 18.22 -11.31 -19.09
CA ILE A 556 19.48 -10.90 -19.73
C ILE A 556 20.50 -10.44 -18.67
N GLY A 557 20.07 -9.69 -17.65
CA GLY A 557 20.92 -9.31 -16.51
C GLY A 557 21.48 -10.49 -15.73
N LEU A 558 20.64 -11.50 -15.47
CA LEU A 558 21.05 -12.71 -14.73
C LEU A 558 22.00 -13.61 -15.54
N CYS A 559 21.81 -13.73 -16.86
CA CYS A 559 22.61 -14.63 -17.70
C CYS A 559 23.84 -13.99 -18.33
N GLY A 560 23.85 -12.67 -18.53
CA GLY A 560 24.90 -11.99 -19.28
C GLY A 560 25.08 -12.58 -20.68
N GLY A 561 26.34 -12.74 -21.12
CA GLY A 561 26.71 -13.26 -22.43
C GLY A 561 26.90 -12.19 -23.50
N GLU A 562 27.16 -12.64 -24.73
CA GLU A 562 27.37 -11.73 -25.87
C GLU A 562 26.09 -10.93 -26.19
N GLY A 563 26.25 -9.63 -26.48
CA GLY A 563 25.14 -8.71 -26.73
C GLY A 563 24.38 -8.21 -25.49
N ALA A 564 24.43 -8.92 -24.36
CA ALA A 564 23.61 -8.61 -23.16
C ALA A 564 23.73 -7.16 -22.69
N VAL A 565 24.96 -6.68 -22.44
CA VAL A 565 25.22 -5.29 -22.01
C VAL A 565 24.71 -4.26 -23.04
N ALA A 566 24.77 -4.56 -24.35
CA ALA A 566 24.26 -3.67 -25.38
C ALA A 566 22.72 -3.60 -25.37
N THR A 567 22.04 -4.73 -25.22
CA THR A 567 20.58 -4.80 -25.10
C THR A 567 20.08 -4.10 -23.83
N LEU A 568 20.74 -4.31 -22.69
CA LEU A 568 20.38 -3.64 -21.44
C LEU A 568 20.62 -2.13 -21.50
N ARG A 569 21.74 -1.67 -22.08
CA ARG A 569 21.99 -0.23 -22.28
C ARG A 569 20.96 0.42 -23.21
N LYS A 570 20.37 -0.32 -24.16
CA LYS A 570 19.20 0.13 -24.93
C LYS A 570 17.93 0.18 -24.06
N ALA A 571 17.72 -0.82 -23.21
CA ALA A 571 16.55 -0.93 -22.32
C ALA A 571 16.51 0.13 -21.20
N LEU A 572 17.64 0.75 -20.84
CA LEU A 572 17.67 1.94 -19.96
C LEU A 572 16.79 3.09 -20.51
N ALA A 573 16.59 3.16 -21.83
CA ALA A 573 15.78 4.18 -22.51
C ALA A 573 14.35 3.70 -22.89
N ASP A 574 13.90 2.55 -22.38
CA ASP A 574 12.56 2.01 -22.69
C ASP A 574 11.43 2.99 -22.29
N ARG A 575 10.23 2.82 -22.86
CA ARG A 575 9.06 3.68 -22.57
C ARG A 575 8.42 3.39 -21.21
N ASP A 576 8.67 2.22 -20.62
CA ASP A 576 8.05 1.76 -19.37
C ASP A 576 9.08 1.67 -18.24
N TRP A 577 8.82 2.36 -17.11
CA TRP A 577 9.76 2.49 -15.98
C TRP A 577 10.25 1.13 -15.45
N ALA A 578 9.35 0.15 -15.31
CA ALA A 578 9.67 -1.19 -14.83
C ALA A 578 10.66 -1.97 -15.72
N VAL A 579 10.78 -1.60 -17.01
CA VAL A 579 11.77 -2.16 -17.93
C VAL A 579 13.13 -1.49 -17.73
N ARG A 580 13.15 -0.17 -17.50
CA ARG A 580 14.38 0.57 -17.18
C ARG A 580 15.01 0.10 -15.87
N VAL A 581 14.21 -0.03 -14.81
CA VAL A 581 14.66 -0.55 -13.50
C VAL A 581 15.21 -1.97 -13.63
N ALA A 582 14.55 -2.83 -14.42
CA ALA A 582 15.06 -4.15 -14.75
C ALA A 582 16.40 -4.13 -15.49
N ALA A 583 16.60 -3.15 -16.38
CA ALA A 583 17.84 -2.99 -17.14
C ALA A 583 19.00 -2.45 -16.29
N ALA A 584 18.74 -1.47 -15.42
CA ALA A 584 19.74 -0.92 -14.50
C ALA A 584 20.24 -1.98 -13.52
N ALA A 585 19.35 -2.71 -12.86
CA ALA A 585 19.71 -3.80 -11.94
C ALA A 585 20.49 -4.94 -12.65
N GLY A 586 20.18 -5.20 -13.93
CA GLY A 586 20.97 -6.14 -14.75
C GLY A 586 22.37 -5.62 -15.11
N LEU A 587 22.55 -4.30 -15.25
CA LEU A 587 23.84 -3.68 -15.55
C LEU A 587 24.71 -3.43 -14.32
N GLU A 588 24.13 -3.31 -13.12
CA GLU A 588 24.89 -3.24 -11.86
C GLU A 588 25.82 -4.45 -11.67
N GLY A 589 25.41 -5.64 -12.13
CA GLY A 589 26.25 -6.86 -12.13
C GLY A 589 27.18 -7.02 -13.34
N LEU A 590 26.80 -6.49 -14.52
CA LEU A 590 27.52 -6.72 -15.79
C LEU A 590 28.42 -5.56 -16.23
N ASP A 591 28.22 -4.37 -15.67
CA ASP A 591 28.89 -3.10 -16.00
C ASP A 591 28.99 -2.21 -14.73
N PRO A 592 29.60 -2.68 -13.62
CA PRO A 592 29.55 -2.04 -12.30
C PRO A 592 30.21 -0.65 -12.22
N THR A 593 30.82 -0.17 -13.30
CA THR A 593 31.41 1.17 -13.42
C THR A 593 30.46 2.23 -13.99
N GLY A 594 29.28 1.83 -14.49
CA GLY A 594 28.29 2.76 -15.04
C GLY A 594 27.29 3.26 -13.99
N ASP A 595 26.94 4.55 -14.05
CA ASP A 595 25.84 5.11 -13.27
C ASP A 595 24.49 4.81 -13.96
N HIS A 596 24.04 3.56 -13.81
CA HIS A 596 22.78 3.10 -14.41
C HIS A 596 21.56 3.70 -13.71
N GLN A 597 21.70 4.11 -12.45
CA GLN A 597 20.62 4.70 -11.65
C GLN A 597 20.29 6.12 -12.11
N SER A 598 21.29 6.96 -12.38
CA SER A 598 21.03 8.24 -13.06
C SER A 598 20.55 8.03 -14.50
N ALA A 599 21.10 7.04 -15.23
CA ALA A 599 20.81 6.83 -16.65
C ALA A 599 19.33 6.46 -16.96
N ILE A 600 18.58 5.90 -16.01
CA ILE A 600 17.15 5.60 -16.20
C ILE A 600 16.22 6.81 -16.00
N ARG A 601 16.71 7.90 -15.39
CA ARG A 601 15.91 9.08 -15.00
C ARG A 601 15.92 10.15 -16.12
N PRO A 602 14.84 10.95 -16.32
CA PRO A 602 13.54 10.91 -15.63
C PRO A 602 12.75 9.63 -15.92
N ALA A 603 12.02 9.14 -14.91
CA ALA A 603 11.00 8.13 -15.09
C ALA A 603 9.89 8.63 -16.05
N PRO A 604 9.36 7.78 -16.96
CA PRO A 604 8.30 8.17 -17.90
C PRO A 604 7.02 8.66 -17.22
N GLY A 605 6.83 9.99 -17.21
CA GLY A 605 5.68 10.67 -16.61
C GLY A 605 4.32 10.12 -17.08
N LEU A 606 3.34 10.08 -16.17
CA LEU A 606 2.00 9.60 -16.50
C LEU A 606 1.37 10.44 -17.63
N ARG A 607 0.97 9.77 -18.72
CA ARG A 607 0.39 10.43 -19.89
C ARG A 607 -0.96 11.07 -19.51
N ARG A 608 -1.05 12.40 -19.71
CA ARG A 608 -2.23 13.26 -19.48
C ARG A 608 -2.43 13.79 -18.05
N VAL A 609 -1.51 13.60 -17.11
CA VAL A 609 -1.60 14.28 -15.80
C VAL A 609 -1.21 15.76 -15.94
N ASP A 610 -2.08 16.66 -15.48
CA ASP A 610 -1.74 18.06 -15.21
C ASP A 610 -1.44 18.22 -13.71
N TYR A 611 -0.16 18.29 -13.36
CA TYR A 611 0.28 18.44 -11.97
C TYR A 611 -0.19 19.74 -11.30
N SER A 612 -0.66 20.74 -12.06
CA SER A 612 -1.21 22.00 -11.54
C SER A 612 -2.72 21.96 -11.31
N ALA A 613 -3.38 20.85 -11.65
CA ALA A 613 -4.83 20.71 -11.51
C ALA A 613 -5.28 20.89 -10.04
N PRO A 614 -6.31 21.71 -9.74
CA PRO A 614 -6.71 22.02 -8.37
C PRO A 614 -6.99 20.80 -7.49
N HIS A 615 -7.56 19.73 -8.05
CA HIS A 615 -7.87 18.51 -7.31
C HIS A 615 -6.62 17.72 -6.85
N LEU A 616 -5.43 17.96 -7.42
CA LEU A 616 -4.17 17.36 -6.97
C LEU A 616 -3.41 18.25 -5.97
N VAL A 617 -3.40 19.56 -6.20
CA VAL A 617 -2.60 20.51 -5.40
C VAL A 617 -3.35 21.09 -4.19
N SER A 618 -4.68 21.20 -4.28
CA SER A 618 -5.55 21.79 -3.27
C SER A 618 -7.02 21.35 -3.44
N PRO A 619 -7.35 20.04 -3.29
CA PRO A 619 -8.71 19.53 -3.43
C PRO A 619 -9.68 20.19 -2.43
N GLU A 620 -10.88 20.54 -2.90
CA GLU A 620 -11.94 21.14 -2.06
C GLU A 620 -12.71 20.11 -1.22
N VAL A 621 -12.71 18.83 -1.64
CA VAL A 621 -13.31 17.69 -0.94
C VAL A 621 -12.40 16.47 -1.06
N SER A 622 -12.53 15.50 -0.14
CA SER A 622 -12.11 14.12 -0.41
C SER A 622 -13.05 13.51 -1.45
N PRO A 623 -12.56 12.95 -2.57
CA PRO A 623 -13.38 12.17 -3.48
C PRO A 623 -13.75 10.81 -2.87
N HIS A 624 -14.95 10.31 -3.19
CA HIS A 624 -15.43 9.01 -2.76
C HIS A 624 -15.61 8.08 -3.98
N VAL A 625 -15.35 6.79 -3.79
CA VAL A 625 -15.62 5.74 -4.78
C VAL A 625 -16.56 4.70 -4.21
N TYR A 626 -17.57 4.32 -4.99
CA TYR A 626 -18.63 3.39 -4.62
C TYR A 626 -18.49 2.14 -5.48
N VAL A 627 -18.11 1.02 -4.85
CA VAL A 627 -18.00 -0.30 -5.49
C VAL A 627 -19.30 -1.05 -5.20
N GLU A 628 -20.18 -1.16 -6.19
CA GLU A 628 -21.41 -1.94 -6.09
C GLU A 628 -21.11 -3.44 -6.23
N THR A 629 -21.72 -4.28 -5.39
CA THR A 629 -21.56 -5.74 -5.43
C THR A 629 -22.87 -6.45 -5.04
N ARG A 630 -22.96 -7.77 -5.30
CA ARG A 630 -24.06 -8.63 -4.82
C ARG A 630 -24.32 -8.60 -3.30
N HIS A 631 -23.37 -8.12 -2.49
CA HIS A 631 -23.50 -8.01 -1.03
C HIS A 631 -23.84 -6.59 -0.54
N GLY A 632 -23.96 -5.63 -1.46
CA GLY A 632 -24.12 -4.21 -1.18
C GLY A 632 -22.96 -3.36 -1.69
N THR A 633 -23.04 -2.05 -1.45
CA THR A 633 -22.05 -1.07 -1.92
C THR A 633 -20.97 -0.83 -0.86
N ILE A 634 -19.72 -0.87 -1.28
CA ILE A 634 -18.55 -0.49 -0.46
C ILE A 634 -18.17 0.95 -0.83
N GLU A 635 -18.15 1.86 0.15
CA GLU A 635 -17.81 3.28 -0.04
C GLU A 635 -16.41 3.58 0.47
N ILE A 636 -15.56 4.16 -0.38
CA ILE A 636 -14.13 4.40 -0.14
C ILE A 636 -13.83 5.89 -0.24
N GLU A 637 -13.37 6.53 0.84
CA GLU A 637 -12.79 7.88 0.80
C GLU A 637 -11.35 7.80 0.27
N LEU A 638 -11.02 8.56 -0.78
CA LEU A 638 -9.69 8.57 -1.40
C LEU A 638 -8.71 9.53 -0.69
N ALA A 639 -7.51 9.03 -0.40
CA ALA A 639 -6.44 9.73 0.30
C ALA A 639 -5.63 10.65 -0.64
N VAL A 640 -6.29 11.52 -1.42
CA VAL A 640 -5.67 12.31 -2.51
C VAL A 640 -4.46 13.15 -2.07
N LEU A 641 -4.44 13.68 -0.84
CA LEU A 641 -3.28 14.44 -0.33
C LEU A 641 -2.05 13.57 -0.01
N ASP A 642 -2.24 12.26 0.17
CA ASP A 642 -1.19 11.29 0.49
C ASP A 642 -0.79 10.45 -0.74
N ALA A 643 -1.72 10.15 -1.64
CA ALA A 643 -1.53 9.37 -2.87
C ALA A 643 -2.28 9.99 -4.09
N PRO A 644 -1.92 11.21 -4.53
CA PRO A 644 -2.65 11.94 -5.56
C PRO A 644 -2.66 11.25 -6.93
N LEU A 645 -1.53 10.67 -7.37
CA LEU A 645 -1.42 10.09 -8.72
C LEU A 645 -2.09 8.72 -8.81
N ALA A 646 -2.04 7.93 -7.72
CA ALA A 646 -2.82 6.71 -7.60
C ALA A 646 -4.32 7.01 -7.53
N ALA A 647 -4.75 8.05 -6.79
CA ALA A 647 -6.14 8.44 -6.71
C ALA A 647 -6.69 8.92 -8.07
N GLU A 648 -5.99 9.78 -8.80
CA GLU A 648 -6.44 10.26 -10.11
C GLU A 648 -6.41 9.16 -11.19
N SER A 649 -5.43 8.25 -11.14
CA SER A 649 -5.42 7.04 -11.98
C SER A 649 -6.62 6.14 -11.68
N PHE A 650 -6.94 5.92 -10.41
CA PHE A 650 -8.07 5.10 -9.97
C PHE A 650 -9.42 5.71 -10.36
N MET A 651 -9.61 7.02 -10.11
CA MET A 651 -10.82 7.74 -10.52
C MET A 651 -10.98 7.79 -12.04
N THR A 652 -9.90 7.97 -12.80
CA THR A 652 -9.95 7.95 -14.28
C THR A 652 -10.40 6.58 -14.79
N LEU A 653 -9.78 5.49 -14.30
CA LEU A 653 -10.14 4.12 -14.68
C LEU A 653 -11.60 3.79 -14.30
N ALA A 654 -12.08 4.24 -13.14
CA ALA A 654 -13.48 4.08 -12.73
C ALA A 654 -14.45 4.86 -13.63
N ARG A 655 -14.16 6.13 -13.95
CA ARG A 655 -14.97 6.96 -14.88
C ARG A 655 -15.01 6.37 -16.30
N ASP A 656 -13.94 5.69 -16.74
CA ASP A 656 -13.86 4.97 -18.01
C ASP A 656 -14.55 3.58 -17.98
N GLY A 657 -15.13 3.16 -16.85
CA GLY A 657 -15.80 1.86 -16.69
C GLY A 657 -14.87 0.65 -16.60
N TYR A 658 -13.56 0.87 -16.39
CA TYR A 658 -12.53 -0.18 -16.43
C TYR A 658 -12.74 -1.29 -15.40
N TYR A 659 -13.33 -0.97 -14.25
CA TYR A 659 -13.54 -1.91 -13.15
C TYR A 659 -14.86 -2.69 -13.23
N ASP A 660 -15.78 -2.28 -14.10
CA ASP A 660 -17.13 -2.85 -14.14
C ASP A 660 -17.10 -4.31 -14.61
N GLY A 661 -17.73 -5.19 -13.85
CA GLY A 661 -17.73 -6.64 -14.06
C GLY A 661 -16.42 -7.37 -13.69
N LEU A 662 -15.35 -6.67 -13.29
CA LEU A 662 -14.10 -7.31 -12.85
C LEU A 662 -14.27 -8.02 -11.50
N THR A 663 -13.41 -9.01 -11.21
CA THR A 663 -13.53 -9.87 -10.03
C THR A 663 -12.59 -9.50 -8.88
N PHE A 664 -13.06 -9.80 -7.67
CA PHE A 664 -12.24 -10.05 -6.49
C PHE A 664 -11.52 -11.40 -6.69
N HIS A 665 -10.43 -11.35 -7.47
CA HIS A 665 -9.75 -12.52 -8.03
C HIS A 665 -8.94 -13.34 -7.00
N ARG A 666 -8.68 -12.78 -5.82
CA ARG A 666 -8.08 -13.49 -4.67
C ARG A 666 -8.63 -12.90 -3.38
N VAL A 667 -9.08 -13.76 -2.45
CA VAL A 667 -9.51 -13.35 -1.11
C VAL A 667 -8.79 -14.19 -0.06
N GLU A 668 -7.88 -13.55 0.65
CA GLU A 668 -7.25 -14.08 1.86
C GLU A 668 -8.21 -13.76 3.01
N ARG A 669 -9.18 -14.66 3.27
CA ARG A 669 -10.32 -14.40 4.17
C ARG A 669 -9.84 -13.88 5.53
N HIS A 670 -10.48 -12.81 5.98
CA HIS A 670 -10.15 -12.11 7.23
C HIS A 670 -8.75 -11.49 7.29
N GLN A 671 -8.04 -11.37 6.16
CA GLN A 671 -6.84 -10.54 5.99
C GLN A 671 -7.03 -9.50 4.88
N VAL A 672 -7.21 -9.93 3.62
CA VAL A 672 -7.18 -9.05 2.44
C VAL A 672 -8.04 -9.58 1.27
N ALA A 673 -8.82 -8.72 0.62
CA ALA A 673 -9.48 -8.99 -0.66
C ALA A 673 -8.81 -8.19 -1.80
N TYR A 674 -8.44 -8.85 -2.91
CA TYR A 674 -7.72 -8.26 -4.04
C TYR A 674 -8.61 -8.14 -5.29
N ALA A 675 -8.59 -6.99 -5.95
CA ALA A 675 -9.42 -6.65 -7.11
C ALA A 675 -8.65 -5.80 -8.15
N GLY A 676 -9.36 -5.32 -9.19
CA GLY A 676 -8.80 -4.42 -10.20
C GLY A 676 -7.88 -5.07 -11.25
N ASP A 677 -7.93 -6.40 -11.37
CA ASP A 677 -7.20 -7.17 -12.38
C ASP A 677 -8.13 -7.59 -13.54
N PRO A 678 -7.91 -7.12 -14.79
CA PRO A 678 -8.71 -7.53 -15.94
C PRO A 678 -8.50 -9.00 -16.37
N ARG A 679 -7.42 -9.67 -15.90
CA ARG A 679 -7.18 -11.10 -16.16
C ARG A 679 -7.78 -12.01 -15.10
N GLY A 680 -8.09 -11.49 -13.92
CA GLY A 680 -8.50 -12.25 -12.75
C GLY A 680 -7.50 -13.36 -12.36
N ASP A 681 -6.20 -13.13 -12.53
CA ASP A 681 -5.11 -14.10 -12.35
C ASP A 681 -3.90 -13.56 -11.56
N GLY A 682 -4.02 -12.34 -11.04
CA GLY A 682 -3.01 -11.60 -10.31
C GLY A 682 -2.06 -10.77 -11.17
N SER A 683 -2.14 -10.79 -12.51
CA SER A 683 -1.07 -10.30 -13.41
C SER A 683 -1.50 -9.34 -14.53
N GLY A 684 -2.76 -8.89 -14.56
CA GLY A 684 -3.20 -7.81 -15.45
C GLY A 684 -2.98 -6.41 -14.88
N GLY A 685 -3.31 -5.40 -15.70
CA GLY A 685 -3.17 -3.98 -15.36
C GLY A 685 -3.59 -3.06 -16.52
N PRO A 686 -3.51 -1.73 -16.35
CA PRO A 686 -4.09 -0.75 -17.27
C PRO A 686 -3.18 -0.39 -18.46
N GLY A 687 -2.13 -1.19 -18.71
CA GLY A 687 -1.15 -0.94 -19.78
C GLY A 687 -0.03 0.04 -19.43
N TYR A 688 0.06 0.49 -18.17
CA TYR A 688 1.12 1.36 -17.64
C TYR A 688 1.42 1.02 -16.16
N THR A 689 2.48 1.61 -15.61
CA THR A 689 2.88 1.46 -14.19
C THR A 689 2.80 2.79 -13.43
N LEU A 690 2.15 2.77 -12.26
CA LEU A 690 2.22 3.81 -11.24
C LEU A 690 3.48 3.64 -10.40
N ARG A 691 4.08 4.78 -10.03
CA ARG A 691 5.15 4.85 -9.02
C ARG A 691 4.53 4.74 -7.63
N ASP A 692 5.28 4.20 -6.68
CA ASP A 692 4.77 4.00 -5.32
C ASP A 692 4.71 5.33 -4.54
N GLU A 693 3.50 5.70 -4.11
CA GLU A 693 3.17 6.84 -3.26
C GLU A 693 3.08 6.40 -1.79
N LEU A 694 4.15 5.76 -1.30
CA LEU A 694 4.27 5.25 0.07
C LEU A 694 4.01 6.37 1.08
N ASN A 695 3.06 6.17 2.00
CA ASN A 695 2.58 7.23 2.88
C ASN A 695 2.45 6.82 4.36
N GLN A 696 2.09 7.80 5.19
CA GLN A 696 2.11 7.66 6.65
C GLN A 696 0.87 6.95 7.23
N ARG A 697 -0.16 6.66 6.44
CA ARG A 697 -1.38 5.98 6.93
C ARG A 697 -1.08 4.52 7.28
N PRO A 698 -1.65 3.99 8.38
CA PRO A 698 -1.54 2.57 8.71
C PRO A 698 -2.51 1.73 7.89
N PHE A 699 -2.20 0.44 7.70
CA PHE A 699 -3.14 -0.55 7.19
C PHE A 699 -3.93 -1.17 8.35
N LEU A 700 -5.09 -0.57 8.64
CA LEU A 700 -6.10 -1.06 9.59
C LEU A 700 -7.25 -1.75 8.83
N ARG A 701 -8.25 -2.31 9.50
CA ARG A 701 -9.44 -2.85 8.79
C ARG A 701 -10.10 -1.73 7.96
N GLY A 702 -10.43 -2.02 6.71
CA GLY A 702 -10.99 -1.07 5.75
C GLY A 702 -9.98 -0.21 5.00
N THR A 703 -8.68 -0.29 5.28
CA THR A 703 -7.68 0.44 4.48
C THR A 703 -7.57 -0.15 3.06
N VAL A 704 -7.59 0.72 2.06
CA VAL A 704 -7.50 0.36 0.64
C VAL A 704 -6.09 0.68 0.12
N GLY A 705 -5.41 -0.31 -0.46
CA GLY A 705 -4.04 -0.20 -0.95
C GLY A 705 -3.88 -0.53 -2.44
N ILE A 706 -2.87 0.04 -3.09
CA ILE A 706 -2.48 -0.35 -4.45
C ILE A 706 -1.66 -1.64 -4.41
N ALA A 707 -2.03 -2.63 -5.21
CA ALA A 707 -1.27 -3.86 -5.41
C ALA A 707 -0.22 -3.68 -6.52
N ARG A 708 0.91 -4.37 -6.38
CA ARG A 708 2.08 -4.30 -7.27
C ARG A 708 2.84 -5.63 -7.27
N GLU A 709 3.66 -5.90 -8.29
CA GLU A 709 4.53 -7.09 -8.33
C GLU A 709 5.96 -6.81 -7.81
N ALA A 710 6.41 -5.57 -7.95
CA ALA A 710 7.68 -5.02 -7.52
C ALA A 710 7.52 -3.52 -7.20
N VAL A 711 8.57 -2.88 -6.70
CA VAL A 711 8.60 -1.41 -6.51
C VAL A 711 8.30 -0.70 -7.84
N ASP A 712 7.48 0.36 -7.77
CA ASP A 712 7.02 1.17 -8.90
C ASP A 712 6.33 0.37 -10.03
N THR A 713 5.57 -0.67 -9.66
CA THR A 713 4.70 -1.45 -10.58
C THR A 713 3.23 -1.46 -10.15
N GLY A 714 2.79 -0.39 -9.46
CA GLY A 714 1.37 -0.17 -9.18
C GLY A 714 0.56 0.05 -10.47
N GLY A 715 -0.76 0.06 -10.37
CA GLY A 715 -1.65 0.25 -11.51
C GLY A 715 -3.11 0.19 -11.09
N SER A 716 -3.94 -0.51 -11.87
CA SER A 716 -5.36 -0.71 -11.57
C SER A 716 -5.63 -1.67 -10.41
N ARG A 717 -4.71 -2.60 -10.13
CA ARG A 717 -4.90 -3.61 -9.08
C ARG A 717 -4.85 -2.96 -7.70
N PHE A 718 -5.84 -3.26 -6.89
CA PHE A 718 -5.97 -2.74 -5.53
C PHE A 718 -6.40 -3.85 -4.56
N PHE A 719 -6.36 -3.56 -3.27
CA PHE A 719 -6.82 -4.46 -2.23
C PHE A 719 -7.51 -3.72 -1.08
N ILE A 720 -8.46 -4.40 -0.44
CA ILE A 720 -9.15 -3.96 0.78
C ILE A 720 -8.72 -4.87 1.92
N THR A 721 -8.28 -4.29 3.04
CA THR A 721 -7.89 -5.03 4.25
C THR A 721 -9.11 -5.37 5.11
N LEU A 722 -9.28 -6.65 5.45
CA LEU A 722 -10.40 -7.18 6.24
C LEU A 722 -10.07 -7.26 7.74
N SER A 723 -8.79 -7.11 8.09
CA SER A 723 -8.26 -6.92 9.44
C SER A 723 -6.95 -6.12 9.36
N PRO A 724 -6.40 -5.58 10.47
CA PRO A 724 -5.16 -4.81 10.43
C PRO A 724 -3.98 -5.60 9.85
N GLN A 725 -3.20 -4.96 8.97
CA GLN A 725 -2.00 -5.52 8.32
C GLN A 725 -0.76 -4.61 8.52
N PRO A 726 -0.24 -4.42 9.75
CA PRO A 726 0.84 -3.45 10.02
C PRO A 726 2.14 -3.73 9.25
N GLN A 727 2.34 -4.97 8.76
CA GLN A 727 3.44 -5.34 7.89
C GLN A 727 3.40 -4.64 6.52
N PHE A 728 2.27 -4.04 6.12
CA PHE A 728 2.13 -3.24 4.91
C PHE A 728 2.43 -1.74 5.13
N ASP A 729 2.48 -1.26 6.38
CA ASP A 729 2.66 0.16 6.73
C ASP A 729 3.89 0.77 6.06
N GLY A 730 3.67 1.77 5.20
CA GLY A 730 4.74 2.44 4.43
C GLY A 730 5.53 1.50 3.50
N ARG A 731 5.07 0.26 3.28
CA ARG A 731 5.58 -0.65 2.25
C ARG A 731 4.68 -0.64 1.01
N TYR A 732 3.39 -0.35 1.15
CA TYR A 732 2.45 -0.15 0.04
C TYR A 732 1.84 1.26 0.07
N THR A 733 1.34 1.71 -1.09
CA THR A 733 0.55 2.94 -1.22
C THR A 733 -0.84 2.74 -0.63
N VAL A 734 -1.21 3.48 0.42
CA VAL A 734 -2.62 3.60 0.85
C VAL A 734 -3.33 4.56 -0.10
N LEU A 735 -4.30 4.03 -0.86
CA LEU A 735 -5.15 4.76 -1.80
C LEU A 735 -6.31 5.46 -1.08
N GLY A 736 -6.84 4.87 -0.01
CA GLY A 736 -8.04 5.36 0.68
C GLY A 736 -8.46 4.47 1.84
N THR A 737 -9.66 4.72 2.36
CA THR A 737 -10.26 3.94 3.46
C THR A 737 -11.75 3.71 3.20
N VAL A 738 -12.24 2.50 3.47
CA VAL A 738 -13.68 2.18 3.48
C VAL A 738 -14.34 2.93 4.63
N VAL A 739 -15.27 3.84 4.29
CA VAL A 739 -16.04 4.66 5.26
C VAL A 739 -17.47 4.16 5.46
N ALA A 740 -18.02 3.38 4.52
CA ALA A 740 -19.27 2.66 4.67
C ALA A 740 -19.27 1.34 3.88
N GLY A 741 -20.15 0.40 4.25
CA GLY A 741 -20.27 -0.89 3.56
C GLY A 741 -19.19 -1.92 3.90
N MET A 742 -18.52 -1.79 5.05
CA MET A 742 -17.47 -2.74 5.46
C MET A 742 -18.02 -4.15 5.72
N GLU A 743 -19.32 -4.29 6.00
CA GLU A 743 -20.04 -5.56 6.08
C GLU A 743 -20.12 -6.25 4.71
N ALA A 744 -20.30 -5.49 3.63
CA ALA A 744 -20.25 -6.02 2.28
C ALA A 744 -18.81 -6.44 1.92
N ALA A 745 -17.80 -5.65 2.32
CA ALA A 745 -16.39 -5.99 2.14
C ALA A 745 -15.96 -7.27 2.91
N ASP A 746 -16.41 -7.46 4.15
CA ASP A 746 -16.18 -8.68 4.93
C ASP A 746 -16.91 -9.91 4.34
N ALA A 747 -17.96 -9.71 3.53
CA ALA A 747 -18.73 -10.76 2.87
C ALA A 747 -18.19 -11.17 1.47
N ILE A 748 -17.20 -10.45 0.92
CA ILE A 748 -16.60 -10.75 -0.39
C ILE A 748 -15.92 -12.12 -0.39
N GLU A 749 -16.20 -12.90 -1.44
CA GLU A 749 -15.61 -14.22 -1.68
C GLU A 749 -14.79 -14.24 -2.99
N GLU A 750 -13.86 -15.19 -3.11
CA GLU A 750 -13.01 -15.29 -4.29
C GLU A 750 -13.86 -15.58 -5.53
N GLY A 751 -13.77 -14.70 -6.54
CA GLY A 751 -14.59 -14.77 -7.75
C GLY A 751 -15.83 -13.87 -7.77
N ASP A 752 -16.16 -13.18 -6.66
CA ASP A 752 -17.20 -12.14 -6.66
C ASP A 752 -16.85 -10.98 -7.59
N ARG A 753 -17.87 -10.25 -8.06
CA ARG A 753 -17.73 -9.15 -9.00
C ARG A 753 -17.97 -7.79 -8.37
N MET A 754 -17.28 -6.79 -8.90
CA MET A 754 -17.67 -5.40 -8.83
C MET A 754 -18.68 -5.17 -9.95
N ASP A 755 -19.94 -4.95 -9.62
CA ASP A 755 -21.01 -4.83 -10.61
C ASP A 755 -20.92 -3.48 -11.35
N ARG A 756 -20.63 -2.40 -10.61
CA ARG A 756 -20.23 -1.07 -11.11
C ARG A 756 -19.27 -0.38 -10.14
N VAL A 757 -18.41 0.52 -10.62
CA VAL A 757 -17.55 1.38 -9.78
C VAL A 757 -17.77 2.86 -10.11
N LEU A 758 -18.44 3.58 -9.21
CA LEU A 758 -18.84 4.99 -9.41
C LEU A 758 -17.93 5.95 -8.63
N VAL A 759 -17.69 7.15 -9.17
CA VAL A 759 -16.86 8.20 -8.55
C VAL A 759 -17.71 9.42 -8.19
N TRP A 760 -17.49 9.98 -7.00
CA TRP A 760 -17.94 11.31 -6.60
C TRP A 760 -16.74 12.18 -6.21
N ASP A 761 -16.66 13.38 -6.78
CA ASP A 761 -15.53 14.32 -6.64
C ASP A 761 -15.98 15.72 -6.21
N GLY A 762 -17.21 15.85 -5.70
CA GLY A 762 -17.84 17.14 -5.38
C GLY A 762 -18.31 17.95 -6.59
N VAL A 763 -17.83 17.64 -7.81
CA VAL A 763 -18.15 18.36 -9.04
C VAL A 763 -19.23 17.63 -9.85
N GLN A 764 -19.15 16.30 -9.92
CA GLN A 764 -20.14 15.48 -10.62
C GLN A 764 -21.33 15.13 -9.70
N PRO A 765 -22.59 15.24 -10.17
CA PRO A 765 -23.75 14.83 -9.41
C PRO A 765 -23.75 13.31 -9.23
N PHE A 766 -23.90 12.85 -7.98
CA PHE A 766 -23.92 11.44 -7.63
C PHE A 766 -25.09 10.71 -8.33
N ARG A 767 -24.77 9.80 -9.27
CA ARG A 767 -25.76 9.01 -10.03
C ARG A 767 -26.11 7.65 -9.39
N GLY A 768 -25.80 7.45 -8.10
CA GLY A 768 -26.18 6.23 -7.37
C GLY A 768 -27.59 6.24 -6.80
N ALA A 769 -28.44 7.18 -7.22
CA ALA A 769 -29.86 7.26 -6.87
C ALA A 769 -30.67 7.74 -8.09
N GLU A 770 -30.91 6.84 -9.05
CA GLU A 770 -31.97 7.07 -10.03
C GLU A 770 -33.34 6.88 -9.36
N ASP A 771 -34.25 7.80 -9.67
CA ASP A 771 -35.51 8.01 -8.97
C ASP A 771 -36.57 6.98 -9.40
N ASP A 772 -36.66 5.87 -8.64
CA ASP A 772 -37.68 4.82 -8.80
C ASP A 772 -39.10 5.29 -8.35
N SER A 773 -39.32 6.60 -8.24
CA SER A 773 -40.53 7.22 -7.68
C SER A 773 -41.05 8.47 -8.42
N ALA A 774 -40.70 8.64 -9.71
CA ALA A 774 -41.16 9.76 -10.54
C ALA A 774 -41.91 9.32 -11.83
N ASP A 775 -43.12 8.78 -11.68
CA ASP A 775 -44.07 8.62 -12.81
C ASP A 775 -44.61 10.01 -13.22
N PRO A 776 -44.33 10.53 -14.43
CA PRO A 776 -44.67 11.90 -14.82
C PRO A 776 -46.15 12.02 -15.28
N ALA A 777 -47.06 11.39 -14.54
CA ALA A 777 -48.43 11.15 -14.99
C ALA A 777 -49.49 11.16 -13.88
N ASP A 778 -49.52 12.19 -13.03
CA ASP A 778 -50.83 12.73 -12.60
C ASP A 778 -50.73 14.19 -12.15
N GLY A 779 -51.77 14.97 -12.44
CA GLY A 779 -51.89 16.35 -11.99
C GLY A 779 -53.35 16.79 -11.92
N PHE A 780 -53.82 17.13 -10.72
CA PHE A 780 -55.06 17.84 -10.47
C PHE A 780 -55.00 18.56 -9.10
N ASP A 781 -55.51 19.81 -9.09
CA ASP A 781 -55.70 20.76 -7.97
C ASP A 781 -54.50 21.05 -7.03
#